data_AF-A0A948L6Q1-F1
#
_entry.id   AF-A0A948L6Q1-F1
#
_cell.length_a   1.000
_cell.length_b   1.000
_cell.length_c   1.000
_cell.angle_alpha   90.00
_cell.angle_beta   90.00
_cell.angle_gamma   90.00
#
_symmetry.space_group_name_H-M   'P 1'
#
loop_
_entity.id
_entity.type
_entity.pdbx_description
1 polymer ?
#
loop_
_entity_poly.entity_id
_entity_poly.type
_entity_poly.pdbx_seq_one_letter_code
_entity_poly.pdbx_strand_id
1 'polypeptide(L)'
;DLNPSDQQNLILQGIETHVDEFDSEHIFALAALVGDQLIEPEAALLADWYAARLAQRISINDRDQRLENQLLPQGIDEAIARFLFAYLGHVDIRMRWRAAHAVRRLARTQDISSLGALINQYERRGDPAFRSDGLTFYWIAARLWLVIAFERISKEQPKLIEAGGASLLDIALDDEFPHFLVRSFARDACENLVSAGQLALPPELAARLANVNQTNLARSPADKSKKRYISERNEGRRFRFDSLDSIPYWYRPMLNTFADVGGDEFLELIEHWIVDIWGYQDDVRVTEAERRRGKFNERSWSLSSNRHGAIPTLERLNNHLEWHGMWCAVGELIKTRPLIAGDPDGFDDWNDLYAKARRHKLLEPPLWSADLQSPVPLIERYWQVDHLPLHEWVLAVHESHHREQLFASDRPDYIVVDSYAERRMRDRIEAVRVSSALVAPTTAGALLRALQTMDDAWDYKLPEEGENMEIDQGPYHLIGWLQHSVRDSGIDDNDPLRGYTSVISCQPGFRVADACSLTREDSRQICWSANSTQPPMFIYESWGDRADDDERYTKLIATCGTRLLVHRDQLQQFLCSEEHDLIVEVEVTRRGRESGQYLGEEEEKNPDEQFDRLYRLDSRGSLEIAEGHLGSWSGDSAGA
;
A
#
# COMPACT_ATOMS: atom_id res chain seq x y z
N ASP A 1 -13.87 49.50 19.37
CA ASP A 1 -12.91 48.55 18.78
C ASP A 1 -11.63 49.26 18.43
N LEU A 2 -10.53 48.86 19.06
CA LEU A 2 -9.18 49.33 18.70
C LEU A 2 -8.85 48.82 17.30
N ASN A 3 -8.14 49.61 16.49
CA ASN A 3 -7.65 49.11 15.21
C ASN A 3 -6.61 47.98 15.48
N PRO A 4 -6.35 47.09 14.51
CA PRO A 4 -5.45 45.95 14.71
C PRO A 4 -4.03 46.33 15.19
N SER A 5 -3.51 47.47 14.74
CA SER A 5 -2.17 47.96 15.12
C SER A 5 -2.12 48.45 16.57
N ASP A 6 -3.16 49.11 17.05
CA ASP A 6 -3.27 49.55 18.44
C ASP A 6 -3.44 48.37 19.39
N GLN A 7 -4.16 47.32 18.98
CA GLN A 7 -4.25 46.07 19.73
C GLN A 7 -2.90 45.38 19.84
N GLN A 8 -2.16 45.30 18.72
CA GLN A 8 -0.84 44.68 18.67
C GLN A 8 0.17 45.42 19.57
N ASN A 9 0.19 46.76 19.53
CA ASN A 9 1.05 47.55 20.41
C ASN A 9 0.71 47.36 21.89
N LEU A 10 -0.59 47.27 22.23
CA LEU A 10 -1.03 47.06 23.60
C LEU A 10 -0.64 45.68 24.13
N ILE A 11 -0.76 44.65 23.27
CA ILE A 11 -0.31 43.29 23.56
C ILE A 11 1.22 43.25 23.75
N LEU A 12 1.98 43.87 22.85
CA LEU A 12 3.45 43.89 22.93
C LEU A 12 3.95 44.64 24.20
N GLN A 13 3.33 45.76 24.55
CA GLN A 13 3.62 46.48 25.80
C GLN A 13 3.25 45.67 27.05
N GLY A 14 2.13 44.96 27.00
CA GLY A 14 1.71 44.03 28.06
C GLY A 14 2.70 42.89 28.24
N ILE A 15 3.19 42.31 27.14
CA ILE A 15 4.25 41.29 27.15
C ILE A 15 5.52 41.85 27.76
N GLU A 16 6.02 42.99 27.27
CA GLU A 16 7.25 43.62 27.77
C GLU A 16 7.20 43.89 29.29
N THR A 17 6.04 44.29 29.80
CA THR A 17 5.87 44.67 31.20
C THR A 17 5.71 43.48 32.15
N HIS A 18 5.11 42.38 31.68
CA HIS A 18 4.67 41.25 32.53
C HIS A 18 5.27 39.90 32.10
N VAL A 19 6.32 39.87 31.27
CA VAL A 19 6.87 38.61 30.71
C VAL A 19 7.27 37.59 31.79
N ASP A 20 7.72 38.07 32.95
CA ASP A 20 8.14 37.23 34.08
C ASP A 20 6.95 36.60 34.85
N GLU A 21 5.73 37.07 34.60
CA GLU A 21 4.49 36.60 35.25
C GLU A 21 3.71 35.62 34.36
N PHE A 22 4.07 35.46 33.08
CA PHE A 22 3.42 34.54 32.16
C PHE A 22 4.01 33.13 32.24
N ASP A 23 3.14 32.12 32.29
CA ASP A 23 3.55 30.74 32.06
C ASP A 23 3.77 30.47 30.55
N SER A 24 4.26 29.27 30.24
CA SER A 24 4.52 28.87 28.84
C SER A 24 3.29 28.92 27.95
N GLU A 25 2.11 28.56 28.47
CA GLU A 25 0.87 28.51 27.67
C GLU A 25 0.47 29.91 27.23
N HIS A 26 0.51 30.88 28.16
CA HIS A 26 0.23 32.29 27.86
C HIS A 26 1.23 32.87 26.87
N ILE A 27 2.54 32.57 27.02
CA ILE A 27 3.56 33.03 26.08
C ILE A 27 3.32 32.48 24.66
N PHE A 28 2.99 31.20 24.53
CA PHE A 28 2.70 30.60 23.22
C PHE A 28 1.42 31.16 22.60
N ALA A 29 0.36 31.37 23.39
CA ALA A 29 -0.87 31.99 22.92
C ALA A 29 -0.65 33.42 22.43
N LEU A 30 0.13 34.22 23.17
CA LEU A 30 0.49 35.59 22.78
C LEU A 30 1.37 35.61 21.53
N ALA A 31 2.33 34.68 21.42
CA ALA A 31 3.14 34.54 20.21
C ALA A 31 2.30 34.14 18.98
N ALA A 32 1.30 33.27 19.14
CA ALA A 32 0.37 32.92 18.07
C ALA A 32 -0.47 34.14 17.63
N LEU A 33 -1.00 34.91 18.58
CA LEU A 33 -1.77 36.13 18.28
C LEU A 33 -0.93 37.19 17.53
N VAL A 34 0.33 37.38 17.93
CA VAL A 34 1.25 38.30 17.23
C VAL A 34 1.61 37.73 15.85
N GLY A 35 1.82 36.42 15.75
CA GLY A 35 2.12 35.72 14.50
C GLY A 35 1.02 35.86 13.45
N ASP A 36 -0.25 35.74 13.86
CA ASP A 36 -1.42 35.89 13.00
C ASP A 36 -1.58 37.29 12.39
N GLN A 37 -0.87 38.29 12.93
CA GLN A 37 -0.91 39.68 12.44
C GLN A 37 0.28 40.02 11.54
N LEU A 38 1.26 39.13 11.37
CA LEU A 38 2.44 39.40 10.54
C LEU A 38 2.07 39.43 9.05
N ILE A 39 2.47 40.49 8.36
CA ILE A 39 2.43 40.53 6.88
C ILE A 39 3.63 39.77 6.29
N GLU A 40 3.54 39.35 5.02
CA GLU A 40 4.58 38.54 4.35
C GLU A 40 6.02 39.07 4.52
N PRO A 41 6.31 40.39 4.38
CA PRO A 41 7.66 40.91 4.58
C PRO A 41 8.16 40.80 6.04
N GLU A 42 7.26 40.97 7.01
CA GLU A 42 7.60 40.88 8.43
C GLU A 42 7.87 39.44 8.85
N ALA A 43 7.04 38.51 8.36
CA ALA A 43 7.26 37.07 8.54
C ALA A 43 8.60 36.62 7.93
N ALA A 44 8.93 37.10 6.73
CA ALA A 44 10.22 36.83 6.09
C ALA A 44 11.40 37.37 6.91
N LEU A 45 11.32 38.62 7.39
CA LEU A 45 12.35 39.22 8.25
C LEU A 45 12.54 38.45 9.56
N LEU A 46 11.44 38.01 10.19
CA LEU A 46 11.49 37.22 11.41
C LEU A 46 12.12 35.85 11.16
N ALA A 47 11.75 35.19 10.06
CA ALA A 47 12.30 33.90 9.65
C ALA A 47 13.81 34.02 9.35
N ASP A 48 14.24 35.05 8.62
CA ASP A 48 15.65 35.32 8.34
C ASP A 48 16.46 35.56 9.63
N TRP A 49 15.93 36.38 10.54
CA TRP A 49 16.56 36.60 11.84
C TRP A 49 16.68 35.30 12.64
N TYR A 50 15.61 34.49 12.68
CA TYR A 50 15.61 33.23 13.43
C TYR A 50 16.55 32.21 12.80
N ALA A 51 16.55 32.07 11.47
CA ALA A 51 17.47 31.22 10.73
C ALA A 51 18.93 31.63 10.96
N ALA A 52 19.23 32.93 10.91
CA ALA A 52 20.56 33.47 11.22
C ALA A 52 20.97 33.16 12.67
N ARG A 53 20.05 33.31 13.63
CA ARG A 53 20.26 32.97 15.04
C ARG A 53 20.53 31.47 15.24
N LEU A 54 19.79 30.59 14.56
CA LEU A 54 20.02 29.14 14.58
C LEU A 54 21.37 28.79 13.96
N ALA A 55 21.68 29.35 12.79
CA ALA A 55 22.95 29.13 12.11
C ALA A 55 24.14 29.53 13.01
N GLN A 56 24.03 30.63 13.77
CA GLN A 56 25.06 31.05 14.71
C GLN A 56 25.36 30.02 15.82
N ARG A 57 24.40 29.15 16.17
CA ARG A 57 24.56 28.09 17.17
C ARG A 57 25.21 26.83 16.62
N ILE A 58 25.24 26.67 15.30
CA ILE A 58 25.90 25.54 14.62
C ILE A 58 27.38 25.91 14.46
N SER A 59 28.28 24.96 14.75
CA SER A 59 29.72 25.18 14.58
C SER A 59 30.02 25.46 13.11
N ILE A 60 31.05 26.27 12.81
CA ILE A 60 31.41 26.59 11.41
C ILE A 60 31.70 25.33 10.59
N ASN A 61 32.25 24.28 11.22
CA ASN A 61 32.55 23.02 10.57
C ASN A 61 31.30 22.18 10.27
N ASP A 62 30.21 22.42 11.00
CA ASP A 62 28.93 21.71 10.84
C ASP A 62 27.89 22.52 10.06
N ARG A 63 28.21 23.77 9.67
CA ARG A 63 27.37 24.54 8.74
C ARG A 63 27.61 23.99 7.34
N ASP A 64 26.58 23.40 6.74
CA ASP A 64 26.58 23.10 5.31
C ASP A 64 26.98 24.37 4.52
N GLN A 65 27.74 24.19 3.44
CA GLN A 65 28.40 25.27 2.72
C GLN A 65 27.40 26.37 2.33
N ARG A 66 27.80 27.64 2.46
CA ARG A 66 26.99 28.76 1.97
C ARG A 66 26.81 28.61 0.46
N LEU A 67 25.59 28.30 0.05
CA LEU A 67 25.22 28.17 -1.34
C LEU A 67 25.36 29.51 -2.05
N GLU A 68 25.84 29.48 -3.29
CA GLU A 68 25.77 30.63 -4.17
C GLU A 68 24.30 30.95 -4.47
N ASN A 69 23.91 32.24 -4.47
CA ASN A 69 22.52 32.67 -4.70
C ASN A 69 21.91 32.12 -6.01
N GLN A 70 22.73 31.77 -7.00
CA GLN A 70 22.29 31.22 -8.28
C GLN A 70 21.80 29.77 -8.18
N LEU A 71 22.21 29.03 -7.15
CA LEU A 71 21.79 27.65 -6.90
C LEU A 71 20.45 27.59 -6.14
N LEU A 72 20.02 28.69 -5.54
CA LEU A 72 18.75 28.78 -4.84
C LEU A 72 17.59 28.88 -5.85
N PRO A 73 16.42 28.31 -5.51
CA PRO A 73 15.20 28.47 -6.30
C PRO A 73 14.85 29.95 -6.48
N GLN A 74 14.40 30.33 -7.68
CA GLN A 74 14.09 31.72 -8.01
C GLN A 74 12.64 32.11 -7.67
N GLY A 75 11.80 31.14 -7.30
CA GLY A 75 10.41 31.35 -6.92
C GLY A 75 9.86 30.22 -6.05
N ILE A 76 8.67 30.44 -5.49
CA ILE A 76 8.01 29.51 -4.56
C ILE A 76 7.72 28.17 -5.23
N ASP A 77 7.15 28.18 -6.44
CA ASP A 77 6.80 26.96 -7.17
C ASP A 77 8.04 26.07 -7.44
N GLU A 78 9.16 26.69 -7.85
CA GLU A 78 10.43 25.99 -8.05
C GLU A 78 10.99 25.46 -6.72
N ALA A 79 10.87 26.23 -5.63
CA ALA A 79 11.32 25.81 -4.32
C ALA A 79 10.54 24.57 -3.81
N ILE A 80 9.21 24.60 -3.93
CA ILE A 80 8.34 23.47 -3.59
C ILE A 80 8.67 22.26 -4.46
N ALA A 81 8.77 22.45 -5.77
CA ALA A 81 9.10 21.41 -6.72
C ALA A 81 10.44 20.73 -6.40
N ARG A 82 11.51 21.52 -6.20
CA ARG A 82 12.85 21.01 -5.91
C ARG A 82 12.92 20.33 -4.53
N PHE A 83 12.24 20.89 -3.52
CA PHE A 83 12.11 20.27 -2.21
C PHE A 83 11.45 18.89 -2.30
N LEU A 84 10.29 18.81 -2.96
CA LEU A 84 9.56 17.55 -3.12
C LEU A 84 10.37 16.55 -3.95
N PHE A 85 10.95 16.97 -5.08
CA PHE A 85 11.77 16.11 -5.92
C PHE A 85 12.98 15.54 -5.17
N ALA A 86 13.63 16.36 -4.34
CA ALA A 86 14.71 15.89 -3.48
C ALA A 86 14.23 14.80 -2.49
N TYR A 87 13.01 14.91 -1.96
CA TYR A 87 12.43 13.91 -1.06
C TYR A 87 11.87 12.67 -1.77
N LEU A 88 11.45 12.77 -3.02
CA LEU A 88 11.14 11.61 -3.87
C LEU A 88 12.39 10.73 -4.08
N GLY A 89 13.59 11.33 -4.06
CA GLY A 89 14.89 10.64 -3.99
C GLY A 89 15.45 10.45 -2.58
N HIS A 90 14.63 10.49 -1.52
CA HIS A 90 15.15 10.31 -0.15
C HIS A 90 15.58 8.85 0.10
N VAL A 91 16.55 8.61 0.98
CA VAL A 91 17.05 7.25 1.29
C VAL A 91 16.07 6.35 2.05
N ASP A 92 15.23 6.98 2.86
CA ASP A 92 14.12 6.37 3.58
C ASP A 92 12.88 6.37 2.70
N ILE A 93 12.37 5.18 2.34
CA ILE A 93 11.21 4.98 1.48
C ILE A 93 9.95 5.63 2.09
N ARG A 94 9.83 5.67 3.42
CA ARG A 94 8.69 6.32 4.08
C ARG A 94 8.63 7.82 3.79
N MET A 95 9.80 8.45 3.62
CA MET A 95 9.88 9.85 3.22
C MET A 95 9.52 10.03 1.74
N ARG A 96 9.85 9.06 0.87
CA ARG A 96 9.43 9.09 -0.53
C ARG A 96 7.91 9.02 -0.65
N TRP A 97 7.26 8.12 0.10
CA TRP A 97 5.80 8.04 0.18
C TRP A 97 5.18 9.34 0.70
N ARG A 98 5.71 9.93 1.77
CA ARG A 98 5.24 11.24 2.26
C ARG A 98 5.36 12.34 1.20
N ALA A 99 6.44 12.35 0.43
CA ALA A 99 6.61 13.28 -0.68
C ALA A 99 5.61 13.01 -1.81
N ALA A 100 5.39 11.76 -2.20
CA ALA A 100 4.39 11.38 -3.20
C ALA A 100 2.97 11.80 -2.77
N HIS A 101 2.61 11.59 -1.50
CA HIS A 101 1.36 12.09 -0.92
C HIS A 101 1.28 13.61 -0.90
N ALA A 102 2.39 14.32 -0.65
CA ALA A 102 2.42 15.78 -0.76
C ALA A 102 2.21 16.27 -2.20
N VAL A 103 2.81 15.61 -3.19
CA VAL A 103 2.58 15.88 -4.63
C VAL A 103 1.11 15.66 -5.00
N ARG A 104 0.52 14.54 -4.56
CA ARG A 104 -0.92 14.26 -4.73
C ARG A 104 -1.80 15.31 -4.04
N ARG A 105 -1.38 15.83 -2.88
CA ARG A 105 -2.09 16.93 -2.20
C ARG A 105 -2.02 18.23 -2.98
N LEU A 106 -0.90 18.58 -3.61
CA LEU A 106 -0.82 19.74 -4.52
C LEU A 106 -1.89 19.67 -5.61
N ALA A 107 -2.09 18.48 -6.20
CA ALA A 107 -3.17 18.27 -7.16
C ALA A 107 -4.56 18.47 -6.52
N ARG A 108 -4.80 17.89 -5.33
CA ARG A 108 -6.09 18.07 -4.63
C ARG A 108 -6.38 19.52 -4.23
N THR A 109 -5.36 20.32 -3.98
CA THR A 109 -5.47 21.77 -3.73
C THR A 109 -5.36 22.61 -5.00
N GLN A 110 -5.29 21.98 -6.18
CA GLN A 110 -5.21 22.61 -7.50
C GLN A 110 -4.00 23.56 -7.69
N ASP A 111 -2.87 23.25 -7.06
CA ASP A 111 -1.61 23.98 -7.27
C ASP A 111 -0.91 23.49 -8.54
N ILE A 112 -1.43 23.96 -9.68
CA ILE A 112 -0.94 23.61 -11.02
C ILE A 112 0.48 24.14 -11.26
N SER A 113 0.81 25.31 -10.70
CA SER A 113 2.12 25.94 -10.87
C SER A 113 3.23 25.09 -10.26
N SER A 114 3.07 24.64 -9.02
CA SER A 114 4.03 23.73 -8.37
C SER A 114 4.13 22.38 -9.07
N LEU A 115 3.01 21.82 -9.56
CA LEU A 115 3.01 20.56 -10.33
C LEU A 115 3.77 20.70 -11.66
N GLY A 116 3.56 21.81 -12.37
CA GLY A 116 4.29 22.14 -13.59
C GLY A 116 5.79 22.35 -13.32
N ALA A 117 6.14 23.03 -12.23
CA ALA A 117 7.53 23.19 -11.81
C ALA A 117 8.18 21.85 -11.43
N LEU A 118 7.40 20.92 -10.86
CA LEU A 118 7.87 19.61 -10.41
C LEU A 118 8.19 18.65 -11.56
N ILE A 119 7.35 18.56 -12.59
CA ILE A 119 7.65 17.70 -13.75
C ILE A 119 8.94 18.15 -14.46
N ASN A 120 9.23 19.45 -14.47
CA ASN A 120 10.46 20.03 -15.02
C ASN A 120 11.72 19.65 -14.21
N GLN A 121 11.59 19.05 -13.02
CA GLN A 121 12.73 18.57 -12.23
C GLN A 121 13.18 17.15 -12.64
N TYR A 122 12.47 16.44 -13.51
CA TYR A 122 12.75 15.03 -13.86
C TYR A 122 14.22 14.79 -14.27
N GLU A 123 14.83 15.73 -15.00
CA GLU A 123 16.22 15.62 -15.45
C GLU A 123 17.28 15.94 -14.36
N ARG A 124 16.86 16.46 -13.20
CA ARG A 124 17.79 16.87 -12.14
C ARG A 124 18.49 15.66 -11.52
N ARG A 125 19.83 15.70 -11.51
CA ARG A 125 20.71 14.66 -10.92
C ARG A 125 21.39 15.06 -9.61
N GLY A 126 21.14 16.28 -9.14
CA GLY A 126 21.65 16.80 -7.87
C GLY A 126 20.93 18.08 -7.48
N ASP A 127 20.84 18.37 -6.18
CA ASP A 127 20.24 19.61 -5.68
C ASP A 127 20.96 20.11 -4.42
N PRO A 128 21.98 20.97 -4.56
CA PRO A 128 22.75 21.48 -3.43
C PRO A 128 21.90 22.33 -2.46
N ALA A 129 20.76 22.86 -2.91
CA ALA A 129 19.88 23.69 -2.08
C ALA A 129 19.05 22.87 -1.08
N PHE A 130 18.68 21.64 -1.46
CA PHE A 130 17.85 20.76 -0.63
C PHE A 130 18.57 19.50 -0.16
N ARG A 131 19.79 19.26 -0.65
CA ARG A 131 20.65 18.11 -0.30
C ARG A 131 22.09 18.57 -0.23
N SER A 132 22.77 18.25 0.87
CA SER A 132 24.20 18.51 1.02
C SER A 132 24.99 17.81 -0.09
N ASP A 133 25.93 18.51 -0.73
CA ASP A 133 26.84 17.96 -1.76
C ASP A 133 27.65 16.76 -1.27
N GLY A 134 27.80 16.62 0.04
CA GLY A 134 28.43 15.47 0.67
C GLY A 134 27.60 14.19 0.67
N LEU A 135 26.34 14.24 0.25
CA LEU A 135 25.41 13.12 0.26
C LEU A 135 25.02 12.74 -1.17
N THR A 136 24.94 11.44 -1.43
CA THR A 136 24.45 10.96 -2.72
C THR A 136 23.00 11.38 -2.93
N PHE A 137 22.73 11.95 -4.10
CA PHE A 137 21.39 12.26 -4.58
C PHE A 137 20.85 11.06 -5.37
N TYR A 138 19.78 10.42 -4.88
CA TYR A 138 19.21 9.21 -5.47
C TYR A 138 18.24 9.62 -6.59
N TRP A 139 18.79 10.19 -7.67
CA TRP A 139 18.01 10.78 -8.76
C TRP A 139 17.13 9.77 -9.50
N ILE A 140 17.57 8.51 -9.61
CA ILE A 140 16.77 7.47 -10.28
C ILE A 140 15.50 7.18 -9.47
N ALA A 141 15.62 7.15 -8.14
CA ALA A 141 14.47 7.05 -7.26
C ALA A 141 13.59 8.31 -7.41
N ALA A 142 14.16 9.51 -7.40
CA ALA A 142 13.38 10.73 -7.61
C ALA A 142 12.54 10.69 -8.91
N ARG A 143 13.11 10.19 -10.02
CA ARG A 143 12.40 9.96 -11.29
C ARG A 143 11.27 8.95 -11.17
N LEU A 144 11.54 7.77 -10.61
CA LEU A 144 10.53 6.71 -10.44
C LEU A 144 9.36 7.20 -9.57
N TRP A 145 9.66 7.83 -8.44
CA TRP A 145 8.65 8.29 -7.50
C TRP A 145 7.87 9.50 -8.00
N LEU A 146 8.47 10.32 -8.87
CA LEU A 146 7.76 11.37 -9.60
C LEU A 146 6.70 10.78 -10.53
N VAL A 147 7.05 9.78 -11.36
CA VAL A 147 6.07 9.17 -12.28
C VAL A 147 5.01 8.34 -11.54
N ILE A 148 5.32 7.74 -10.39
CA ILE A 148 4.31 7.10 -9.52
C ILE A 148 3.29 8.11 -9.01
N ALA A 149 3.76 9.29 -8.56
CA ALA A 149 2.85 10.35 -8.09
C ALA A 149 1.97 10.89 -9.23
N PHE A 150 2.54 11.10 -10.42
CA PHE A 150 1.81 11.58 -11.58
C PHE A 150 0.83 10.54 -12.16
N GLU A 151 1.15 9.25 -12.10
CA GLU A 151 0.21 8.17 -12.47
C GLU A 151 -1.04 8.24 -11.60
N ARG A 152 -0.90 8.38 -10.28
CA ARG A 152 -2.08 8.52 -9.40
C ARG A 152 -2.89 9.79 -9.70
N ILE A 153 -2.22 10.91 -9.92
CA ILE A 153 -2.89 12.19 -10.26
C ILE A 153 -3.61 12.08 -11.61
N SER A 154 -3.02 11.40 -12.60
CA SER A 154 -3.63 11.18 -13.91
C SER A 154 -4.95 10.43 -13.82
N LYS A 155 -5.09 9.51 -12.85
CA LYS A 155 -6.33 8.77 -12.61
C LYS A 155 -7.38 9.60 -11.88
N GLU A 156 -6.98 10.37 -10.86
CA GLU A 156 -7.91 11.15 -10.04
C GLU A 156 -8.39 12.44 -10.71
N GLN A 157 -7.45 13.21 -11.27
CA GLN A 157 -7.67 14.56 -11.79
C GLN A 157 -6.83 14.79 -13.06
N PRO A 158 -7.11 14.05 -14.14
CA PRO A 158 -6.30 14.07 -15.37
C PRO A 158 -6.09 15.47 -15.94
N LYS A 159 -7.11 16.34 -15.83
CA LYS A 159 -7.07 17.72 -16.32
C LYS A 159 -5.95 18.57 -15.68
N LEU A 160 -5.58 18.33 -14.43
CA LEU A 160 -4.58 19.16 -13.74
C LEU A 160 -3.16 18.98 -14.27
N ILE A 161 -2.87 17.83 -14.88
CA ILE A 161 -1.53 17.50 -15.39
C ILE A 161 -1.51 17.39 -16.93
N GLU A 162 -2.55 17.90 -17.61
CA GLU A 162 -2.63 17.97 -19.08
C GLU A 162 -1.34 18.57 -19.67
N ALA A 163 -0.86 19.69 -19.11
CA ALA A 163 0.36 20.36 -19.55
C ALA A 163 1.64 19.51 -19.38
N GLY A 164 1.63 18.53 -18.46
CA GLY A 164 2.73 17.58 -18.25
C GLY A 164 2.64 16.32 -19.13
N GLY A 165 1.57 16.15 -19.90
CA GLY A 165 1.32 14.95 -20.70
C GLY A 165 2.41 14.67 -21.73
N ALA A 166 2.97 15.72 -22.36
CA ALA A 166 4.08 15.57 -23.31
C ALA A 166 5.34 15.02 -22.63
N SER A 167 5.71 15.57 -21.46
CA SER A 167 6.86 15.08 -20.70
C SER A 167 6.68 13.63 -20.24
N LEU A 168 5.47 13.25 -19.79
CA LEU A 168 5.17 11.87 -19.43
C LEU A 168 5.29 10.91 -20.62
N LEU A 169 4.86 11.35 -21.81
CA LEU A 169 4.99 10.57 -23.03
C LEU A 169 6.46 10.38 -23.42
N ASP A 170 7.26 11.44 -23.34
CA ASP A 170 8.69 11.38 -23.60
C ASP A 170 9.38 10.39 -22.65
N ILE A 171 9.02 10.41 -21.36
CA ILE A 171 9.53 9.47 -20.36
C ILE A 171 9.11 8.02 -20.67
N ALA A 172 7.85 7.79 -21.06
CA ALA A 172 7.38 6.45 -21.39
C ALA A 172 8.10 5.87 -22.62
N LEU A 173 8.43 6.72 -23.59
CA LEU A 173 9.07 6.37 -24.85
C LEU A 173 10.61 6.47 -24.81
N ASP A 174 11.19 6.80 -23.66
CA ASP A 174 12.64 6.96 -23.49
C ASP A 174 13.37 5.62 -23.67
N ASP A 175 14.06 5.50 -24.79
CA ASP A 175 14.88 4.34 -25.11
C ASP A 175 16.35 4.52 -24.66
N GLU A 176 16.78 5.74 -24.35
CA GLU A 176 18.10 6.04 -23.77
C GLU A 176 18.13 5.74 -22.27
N PHE A 177 16.97 5.76 -21.61
CA PHE A 177 16.80 5.31 -20.24
C PHE A 177 15.71 4.22 -20.17
N PRO A 178 16.02 2.97 -20.58
CA PRO A 178 15.06 1.88 -20.69
C PRO A 178 14.67 1.28 -19.33
N HIS A 179 14.57 2.08 -18.27
CA HIS A 179 14.19 1.62 -16.95
C HIS A 179 12.73 1.15 -16.95
N PHE A 180 12.53 -0.18 -16.87
CA PHE A 180 11.22 -0.82 -17.04
C PHE A 180 10.11 -0.17 -16.21
N LEU A 181 10.30 -0.02 -14.89
CA LEU A 181 9.25 0.51 -14.01
C LEU A 181 8.92 1.99 -14.26
N VAL A 182 9.93 2.85 -14.46
CA VAL A 182 9.73 4.29 -14.77
C VAL A 182 8.88 4.43 -16.03
N ARG A 183 9.25 3.72 -17.10
CA ARG A 183 8.49 3.73 -18.36
C ARG A 183 7.09 3.17 -18.19
N SER A 184 6.92 2.14 -17.36
CA SER A 184 5.61 1.53 -17.11
C SER A 184 4.66 2.48 -16.39
N PHE A 185 5.11 3.17 -15.33
CA PHE A 185 4.27 4.16 -14.63
C PHE A 185 3.98 5.38 -15.51
N ALA A 186 4.96 5.86 -16.29
CA ALA A 186 4.74 6.95 -17.24
C ALA A 186 3.75 6.56 -18.35
N ARG A 187 3.82 5.32 -18.85
CA ARG A 187 2.86 4.78 -19.82
C ARG A 187 1.45 4.77 -19.22
N ASP A 188 1.27 4.20 -18.03
CA ASP A 188 -0.03 4.12 -17.37
C ASP A 188 -0.61 5.54 -17.13
N ALA A 189 0.23 6.51 -16.77
CA ALA A 189 -0.17 7.91 -16.66
C ALA A 189 -0.67 8.49 -17.99
N CYS A 190 0.04 8.20 -19.10
CA CYS A 190 -0.39 8.61 -20.44
C CYS A 190 -1.71 7.95 -20.84
N GLU A 191 -1.90 6.65 -20.56
CA GLU A 191 -3.14 5.91 -20.86
C GLU A 191 -4.35 6.49 -20.11
N ASN A 192 -4.16 6.87 -18.84
CA ASN A 192 -5.18 7.58 -18.07
C ASN A 192 -5.53 8.94 -18.71
N LEU A 193 -4.54 9.72 -19.14
CA LEU A 193 -4.77 11.01 -19.81
C LEU A 193 -5.47 10.86 -21.17
N VAL A 194 -5.07 9.87 -21.97
CA VAL A 194 -5.71 9.56 -23.25
C VAL A 194 -7.17 9.15 -23.03
N SER A 195 -7.42 8.26 -22.07
CA SER A 195 -8.78 7.80 -21.73
C SER A 195 -9.67 8.94 -21.24
N ALA A 196 -9.10 9.93 -20.56
CA ALA A 196 -9.79 11.14 -20.10
C ALA A 196 -9.87 12.27 -21.14
N GLY A 197 -9.34 12.06 -22.35
CA GLY A 197 -9.31 13.08 -23.41
C GLY A 197 -8.39 14.28 -23.12
N GLN A 198 -7.44 14.13 -22.20
CA GLN A 198 -6.46 15.16 -21.82
C GLN A 198 -5.11 14.99 -22.53
N LEU A 199 -4.93 13.91 -23.30
CA LEU A 199 -3.77 13.72 -24.15
C LEU A 199 -4.21 13.15 -25.50
N ALA A 200 -4.05 13.95 -26.55
CA ALA A 200 -4.34 13.53 -27.91
C ALA A 200 -3.08 12.94 -28.56
N LEU A 201 -3.16 11.68 -29.00
CA LEU A 201 -2.04 10.98 -29.64
C LEU A 201 -2.38 10.64 -31.10
N PRO A 202 -1.49 10.95 -32.05
CA PRO A 202 -1.53 10.35 -33.38
C PRO A 202 -1.47 8.81 -33.30
N PRO A 203 -2.07 8.07 -34.26
CA PRO A 203 -2.10 6.61 -34.23
C PRO A 203 -0.74 5.93 -34.06
N GLU A 204 0.31 6.51 -34.64
CA GLU A 204 1.69 6.02 -34.52
C GLU A 204 2.21 6.10 -33.08
N LEU A 205 2.01 7.23 -32.39
CA LEU A 205 2.43 7.40 -31.01
C LEU A 205 1.58 6.56 -30.04
N ALA A 206 0.28 6.41 -30.32
CA ALA A 206 -0.58 5.51 -29.56
C ALA A 206 -0.11 4.05 -29.67
N ALA A 207 0.28 3.60 -30.87
CA ALA A 207 0.85 2.27 -31.07
C ALA A 207 2.21 2.10 -30.37
N ARG A 208 3.07 3.13 -30.38
CA ARG A 208 4.34 3.10 -29.64
C ARG A 208 4.11 3.02 -28.12
N LEU A 209 3.17 3.80 -27.59
CA LEU A 209 2.79 3.79 -26.17
C LEU A 209 2.30 2.41 -25.73
N ALA A 210 1.40 1.80 -26.50
CA ALA A 210 0.88 0.45 -26.22
C ALA A 210 1.97 -0.63 -26.22
N ASN A 211 3.05 -0.41 -26.98
CA ASN A 211 4.19 -1.32 -27.07
C ASN A 211 5.31 -1.03 -26.04
N VAL A 212 5.15 -0.03 -25.16
CA VAL A 212 6.14 0.23 -24.10
C VAL A 212 6.23 -0.98 -23.18
N ASN A 213 7.46 -1.47 -23.01
CA ASN A 213 7.80 -2.70 -22.29
C ASN A 213 7.08 -3.95 -22.83
N GLN A 214 6.68 -3.97 -24.10
CA GLN A 214 6.18 -5.16 -24.77
C GLN A 214 7.25 -5.72 -25.70
N THR A 215 7.30 -7.04 -25.84
CA THR A 215 8.17 -7.71 -26.81
C THR A 215 7.36 -8.20 -28.00
N ASN A 216 7.89 -7.97 -29.21
CA ASN A 216 7.35 -8.53 -30.45
C ASN A 216 8.05 -9.84 -30.84
N LEU A 217 8.99 -10.31 -30.02
CA LEU A 217 9.73 -11.54 -30.25
C LEU A 217 8.89 -12.75 -29.86
N ALA A 218 8.93 -13.80 -30.68
CA ALA A 218 8.25 -15.05 -30.35
C ALA A 218 8.88 -15.66 -29.08
N ARG A 219 8.03 -16.06 -28.13
CA ARG A 219 8.47 -16.80 -26.95
C ARG A 219 9.11 -18.12 -27.37
N SER A 220 10.12 -18.56 -26.62
CA SER A 220 10.85 -19.79 -26.93
C SER A 220 11.19 -20.60 -25.67
N PRO A 221 11.39 -21.93 -25.79
CA PRO A 221 11.84 -22.73 -24.66
C PRO A 221 13.19 -22.25 -24.13
N ALA A 222 13.44 -22.52 -22.85
CA ALA A 222 14.73 -22.24 -22.22
C ALA A 222 15.91 -22.85 -22.99
N ASP A 223 16.87 -22.02 -23.40
CA ASP A 223 18.12 -22.49 -23.99
C ASP A 223 18.98 -23.18 -22.93
N LYS A 224 19.03 -24.51 -22.99
CA LYS A 224 19.79 -25.36 -22.06
C LYS A 224 21.30 -25.16 -22.16
N SER A 225 21.80 -24.56 -23.24
CA SER A 225 23.23 -24.25 -23.40
C SER A 225 23.66 -23.04 -22.58
N LYS A 226 22.71 -22.15 -22.24
CA LYS A 226 22.96 -20.95 -21.45
C LYS A 226 23.05 -21.29 -19.97
N LYS A 227 24.18 -20.92 -19.36
CA LYS A 227 24.33 -21.01 -17.90
C LYS A 227 23.50 -19.90 -17.26
N ARG A 228 22.38 -20.29 -16.66
CA ARG A 228 21.51 -19.42 -15.85
C ARG A 228 21.98 -19.28 -14.40
N TYR A 229 23.03 -20.02 -14.05
CA TYR A 229 23.76 -19.82 -12.80
C TYR A 229 24.55 -18.52 -12.89
N ILE A 230 24.36 -17.64 -11.91
CA ILE A 230 25.18 -16.46 -11.71
C ILE A 230 26.23 -16.83 -10.65
N SER A 231 27.52 -16.68 -10.99
CA SER A 231 28.58 -16.90 -10.01
C SER A 231 28.44 -15.91 -8.86
N GLU A 232 28.35 -16.43 -7.64
CA GLU A 232 28.39 -15.63 -6.41
C GLU A 232 29.76 -14.99 -6.18
N ARG A 233 30.79 -15.46 -6.87
CA ARG A 233 32.14 -14.88 -6.82
C ARG A 233 32.24 -13.74 -7.82
N ASN A 234 32.42 -12.53 -7.32
CA ASN A 234 32.66 -11.29 -8.08
C ASN A 234 34.06 -11.24 -8.73
N GLU A 235 34.67 -12.37 -9.07
CA GLU A 235 36.04 -12.42 -9.60
C GLU A 235 36.10 -11.74 -10.99
N GLY A 236 36.90 -10.69 -11.13
CA GLY A 236 37.09 -9.96 -12.39
C GLY A 236 36.01 -8.94 -12.76
N ARG A 237 35.01 -8.73 -11.90
CA ARG A 237 33.95 -7.72 -12.08
C ARG A 237 34.41 -6.33 -11.62
N ARG A 238 33.93 -5.28 -12.29
CA ARG A 238 34.16 -3.87 -11.95
C ARG A 238 33.23 -3.40 -10.83
N PHE A 239 32.04 -4.00 -10.74
CA PHE A 239 31.08 -3.76 -9.67
C PHE A 239 30.92 -4.99 -8.78
N ARG A 240 30.80 -4.78 -7.47
CA ARG A 240 30.65 -5.87 -6.50
C ARG A 240 29.18 -6.10 -6.14
N PHE A 241 28.60 -7.14 -6.74
CA PHE A 241 27.21 -7.53 -6.53
C PHE A 241 26.97 -8.26 -5.22
N ASP A 242 25.74 -8.18 -4.70
CA ASP A 242 25.32 -8.88 -3.49
C ASP A 242 25.08 -10.34 -3.81
N SER A 243 26.03 -11.18 -3.42
CA SER A 243 25.96 -12.61 -3.65
C SER A 243 24.93 -13.33 -2.78
N LEU A 244 24.54 -12.75 -1.65
CA LEU A 244 23.62 -13.39 -0.71
C LEU A 244 22.17 -13.09 -1.04
N ASP A 245 21.87 -11.84 -1.37
CA ASP A 245 20.48 -11.38 -1.46
C ASP A 245 20.09 -10.86 -2.86
N SER A 246 20.84 -9.92 -3.47
CA SER A 246 20.47 -9.38 -4.79
C SER A 246 20.59 -10.42 -5.92
N ILE A 247 21.69 -11.19 -5.99
CA ILE A 247 21.86 -12.21 -7.04
C ILE A 247 20.76 -13.29 -6.96
N PRO A 248 20.51 -13.95 -5.81
CA PRO A 248 19.58 -15.06 -5.77
C PRO A 248 18.11 -14.64 -5.84
N TYR A 249 17.75 -13.48 -5.27
CA TYR A 249 16.35 -13.08 -5.08
C TYR A 249 15.87 -11.93 -5.96
N TRP A 250 16.75 -11.09 -6.51
CA TRP A 250 16.37 -10.08 -7.50
C TRP A 250 16.73 -10.52 -8.92
N TYR A 251 17.99 -10.87 -9.14
CA TYR A 251 18.50 -11.07 -10.50
C TYR A 251 18.10 -12.40 -11.10
N ARG A 252 18.26 -13.50 -10.36
CA ARG A 252 17.92 -14.83 -10.86
C ARG A 252 16.44 -14.96 -11.25
N PRO A 253 15.46 -14.46 -10.48
CA PRO A 253 14.06 -14.47 -10.91
C PRO A 253 13.81 -13.71 -12.21
N MET A 254 14.46 -12.56 -12.43
CA MET A 254 14.30 -11.78 -13.66
C MET A 254 15.03 -12.42 -14.84
N LEU A 255 16.25 -12.91 -14.64
CA LEU A 255 17.03 -13.65 -15.64
C LEU A 255 16.24 -14.85 -16.19
N ASN A 256 15.56 -15.59 -15.30
CA ASN A 256 14.80 -16.78 -15.68
C ASN A 256 13.59 -16.50 -16.57
N THR A 257 13.20 -15.23 -16.76
CA THR A 257 12.11 -14.86 -17.69
C THR A 257 12.56 -14.85 -19.15
N PHE A 258 13.87 -14.74 -19.41
CA PHE A 258 14.45 -14.72 -20.74
C PHE A 258 14.87 -16.13 -21.18
N ALA A 259 14.64 -16.44 -22.46
CA ALA A 259 14.91 -17.79 -22.97
C ALA A 259 16.41 -18.05 -23.19
N ASP A 260 17.16 -17.06 -23.68
CA ASP A 260 18.52 -17.20 -24.23
C ASP A 260 19.59 -16.32 -23.55
N VAL A 261 19.27 -15.70 -22.42
CA VAL A 261 20.20 -14.84 -21.66
C VAL A 261 20.97 -15.66 -20.63
N GLY A 262 22.29 -15.48 -20.59
CA GLY A 262 23.16 -16.09 -19.57
C GLY A 262 23.33 -15.21 -18.34
N GLY A 263 23.70 -15.82 -17.20
CA GLY A 263 23.92 -15.07 -15.95
C GLY A 263 25.04 -14.03 -16.04
N ASP A 264 26.13 -14.36 -16.72
CA ASP A 264 27.24 -13.42 -16.91
C ASP A 264 26.85 -12.23 -17.80
N GLU A 265 26.16 -12.48 -18.91
CA GLU A 265 25.63 -11.44 -19.82
C GLU A 265 24.68 -10.48 -19.07
N PHE A 266 23.82 -11.04 -18.22
CA PHE A 266 22.89 -10.23 -17.41
C PHE A 266 23.63 -9.32 -16.42
N LEU A 267 24.63 -9.85 -15.71
CA LEU A 267 25.46 -9.04 -14.81
C LEU A 267 26.32 -8.01 -15.56
N GLU A 268 26.85 -8.33 -16.74
CA GLU A 268 27.59 -7.38 -17.58
C GLU A 268 26.72 -6.18 -17.94
N LEU A 269 25.44 -6.43 -18.26
CA LEU A 269 24.51 -5.37 -18.60
C LEU A 269 24.18 -4.46 -17.41
N ILE A 270 23.93 -5.06 -16.23
CA ILE A 270 23.71 -4.29 -15.00
C ILE A 270 24.96 -3.49 -14.64
N GLU A 271 26.14 -4.11 -14.71
CA GLU A 271 27.42 -3.43 -14.45
C GLU A 271 27.66 -2.28 -15.43
N HIS A 272 27.31 -2.44 -16.71
CA HIS A 272 27.40 -1.39 -17.72
C HIS A 272 26.59 -0.15 -17.32
N TRP A 273 25.34 -0.32 -16.89
CA TRP A 273 24.51 0.78 -16.41
C TRP A 273 25.13 1.48 -15.20
N ILE A 274 25.57 0.71 -14.21
CA ILE A 274 26.11 1.28 -12.95
C ILE A 274 27.44 2.01 -13.17
N VAL A 275 28.37 1.37 -13.88
CA VAL A 275 29.75 1.85 -14.01
C VAL A 275 29.90 2.81 -15.18
N ASP A 276 29.43 2.42 -16.37
CA ASP A 276 29.71 3.16 -17.61
C ASP A 276 28.72 4.29 -17.83
N ILE A 277 27.44 4.09 -17.49
CA ILE A 277 26.39 5.10 -17.72
C ILE A 277 26.23 6.04 -16.51
N TRP A 278 26.23 5.51 -15.29
CA TRP A 278 26.03 6.33 -14.08
C TRP A 278 27.33 6.77 -13.42
N GLY A 279 28.46 6.18 -13.80
CA GLY A 279 29.78 6.59 -13.32
C GLY A 279 30.10 6.17 -11.89
N TYR A 280 29.37 5.20 -11.31
CA TYR A 280 29.70 4.66 -9.99
C TYR A 280 30.81 3.62 -10.13
N GLN A 281 32.02 4.02 -9.73
CA GLN A 281 33.21 3.17 -9.67
C GLN A 281 33.45 2.71 -8.22
N ASP A 282 34.25 1.65 -8.02
CA ASP A 282 34.66 1.08 -6.72
C ASP A 282 33.59 0.36 -5.89
N ASP A 283 34.01 -0.17 -4.72
CA ASP A 283 33.12 -0.82 -3.75
C ASP A 283 32.25 0.23 -3.03
N VAL A 284 31.08 0.52 -3.60
CA VAL A 284 30.03 1.39 -3.01
C VAL A 284 29.47 0.86 -1.68
N ARG A 285 29.87 -0.34 -1.24
CA ARG A 285 29.47 -0.93 0.05
C ARG A 285 30.31 -0.45 1.23
N VAL A 286 31.35 0.36 1.00
CA VAL A 286 32.22 0.86 2.07
C VAL A 286 31.40 1.74 3.02
N THR A 287 30.99 1.16 4.15
CA THR A 287 30.17 1.79 5.20
C THR A 287 30.82 3.05 5.78
N GLU A 288 32.14 3.16 5.70
CA GLU A 288 32.88 4.33 6.18
C GLU A 288 32.60 5.60 5.37
N ALA A 289 32.25 5.48 4.08
CA ALA A 289 31.93 6.60 3.20
C ALA A 289 30.50 7.13 3.39
N GLU A 290 29.60 6.36 4.03
CA GLU A 290 28.23 6.79 4.30
C GLU A 290 28.20 7.83 5.42
N ARG A 291 28.04 9.11 5.06
CA ARG A 291 28.00 10.22 6.02
C ARG A 291 26.79 10.16 6.95
N ARG A 292 25.73 9.42 6.62
CA ARG A 292 24.51 9.28 7.45
C ARG A 292 24.59 8.11 8.43
N ARG A 293 25.76 7.86 9.05
CA ARG A 293 25.97 6.75 9.99
C ARG A 293 24.91 6.65 11.09
N GLY A 294 24.40 7.79 11.56
CA GLY A 294 23.32 7.83 12.55
C GLY A 294 22.01 7.17 12.10
N LYS A 295 21.67 7.22 10.80
CA LYS A 295 20.49 6.55 10.22
C LYS A 295 20.71 5.06 9.97
N PHE A 296 21.96 4.64 9.77
CA PHE A 296 22.34 3.27 9.43
C PHE A 296 23.05 2.54 10.58
N ASN A 297 22.74 2.90 11.82
CA ASN A 297 23.33 2.28 12.99
C ASN A 297 22.84 0.81 13.16
N GLU A 298 23.55 0.02 13.96
CA GLU A 298 23.25 -1.41 14.16
C GLU A 298 21.84 -1.68 14.69
N ARG A 299 21.27 -0.77 15.50
CA ARG A 299 19.90 -0.91 16.00
C ARG A 299 18.83 -0.75 14.91
N SER A 300 19.20 -0.13 13.79
CA SER A 300 18.35 0.05 12.62
C SER A 300 18.73 -0.88 11.46
N TRP A 301 19.54 -1.92 11.73
CA TRP A 301 20.01 -2.84 10.69
C TRP A 301 18.85 -3.50 9.93
N SER A 302 17.80 -3.93 10.65
CA SER A 302 16.58 -4.54 10.07
C SER A 302 15.93 -3.64 9.02
N LEU A 303 15.91 -2.32 9.23
CA LEU A 303 15.32 -1.36 8.29
C LEU A 303 16.14 -1.21 6.99
N SER A 304 17.43 -1.53 7.03
CA SER A 304 18.34 -1.40 5.89
C SER A 304 18.70 -2.74 5.23
N SER A 305 18.16 -3.84 5.75
CA SER A 305 18.45 -5.20 5.31
C SER A 305 17.60 -5.56 4.08
N ASN A 306 18.23 -6.11 3.05
CA ASN A 306 17.59 -6.67 1.86
C ASN A 306 17.51 -8.20 1.90
N ARG A 307 17.59 -8.79 3.11
CA ARG A 307 17.63 -10.24 3.29
C ARG A 307 16.49 -10.94 2.56
N HIS A 308 16.79 -12.04 1.86
CA HIS A 308 15.86 -12.80 1.04
C HIS A 308 15.14 -11.96 -0.03
N GLY A 309 15.79 -10.91 -0.54
CA GLY A 309 15.25 -10.04 -1.58
C GLY A 309 14.24 -9.01 -1.09
N ALA A 310 14.13 -8.80 0.23
CA ALA A 310 13.28 -7.75 0.77
C ALA A 310 13.69 -6.37 0.24
N ILE A 311 12.70 -5.51 -0.05
CA ILE A 311 12.97 -4.10 -0.37
C ILE A 311 13.15 -3.34 0.96
N PRO A 312 14.37 -2.85 1.28
CA PRO A 312 14.64 -2.24 2.57
C PRO A 312 13.94 -0.90 2.72
N THR A 313 13.41 -0.61 3.91
CA THR A 313 12.85 0.71 4.27
C THR A 313 13.87 1.83 4.15
N LEU A 314 15.13 1.56 4.53
CA LEU A 314 16.28 2.43 4.37
C LEU A 314 17.18 1.90 3.25
N GLU A 315 17.07 2.50 2.07
CA GLU A 315 17.74 2.04 0.86
C GLU A 315 19.21 2.50 0.82
N ARG A 316 20.14 1.58 1.06
CA ARG A 316 21.57 1.85 0.88
C ARG A 316 21.90 2.10 -0.59
N LEU A 317 22.96 2.86 -0.86
CA LEU A 317 23.35 3.21 -2.23
C LEU A 317 23.66 1.97 -3.08
N ASN A 318 24.30 0.94 -2.52
CA ASN A 318 24.53 -0.31 -3.24
C ASN A 318 23.22 -0.98 -3.67
N ASN A 319 22.24 -1.08 -2.76
CA ASN A 319 20.93 -1.67 -3.04
C ASN A 319 20.17 -0.85 -4.11
N HIS A 320 20.27 0.48 -4.04
CA HIS A 320 19.71 1.40 -5.03
C HIS A 320 20.26 1.12 -6.43
N LEU A 321 21.59 1.10 -6.57
CA LEU A 321 22.25 0.89 -7.86
C LEU A 321 21.97 -0.49 -8.45
N GLU A 322 22.03 -1.53 -7.61
CA GLU A 322 21.72 -2.91 -8.00
C GLU A 322 20.29 -3.07 -8.51
N TRP A 323 19.31 -2.59 -7.74
CA TRP A 323 17.90 -2.73 -8.07
C TRP A 323 17.51 -1.94 -9.32
N HIS A 324 17.95 -0.68 -9.43
CA HIS A 324 17.67 0.13 -10.62
C HIS A 324 18.45 -0.34 -11.85
N GLY A 325 19.67 -0.86 -11.67
CA GLY A 325 20.49 -1.38 -12.76
C GLY A 325 19.84 -2.61 -13.41
N MET A 326 19.28 -3.50 -12.57
CA MET A 326 18.46 -4.62 -13.01
C MET A 326 17.29 -4.18 -13.89
N TRP A 327 16.56 -3.14 -13.50
CA TRP A 327 15.40 -2.67 -14.28
C TRP A 327 15.76 -2.02 -15.61
N CYS A 328 16.94 -1.41 -15.73
CA CYS A 328 17.46 -0.93 -17.01
C CYS A 328 17.89 -2.10 -17.90
N ALA A 329 18.60 -3.07 -17.34
CA ALA A 329 18.98 -4.30 -18.05
C ALA A 329 17.75 -5.06 -18.58
N VAL A 330 16.71 -5.22 -17.76
CA VAL A 330 15.44 -5.87 -18.18
C VAL A 330 14.78 -5.10 -19.33
N GLY A 331 14.68 -3.77 -19.24
CA GLY A 331 14.03 -2.97 -20.29
C GLY A 331 14.85 -2.85 -21.58
N GLU A 332 16.16 -3.12 -21.54
CA GLU A 332 16.98 -3.29 -22.74
C GLU A 332 16.80 -4.68 -23.36
N LEU A 333 16.85 -5.73 -22.54
CA LEU A 333 16.74 -7.12 -23.01
C LEU A 333 15.37 -7.44 -23.59
N ILE A 334 14.28 -6.88 -23.07
CA ILE A 334 12.92 -7.15 -23.58
C ILE A 334 12.75 -6.81 -25.08
N LYS A 335 13.57 -5.90 -25.61
CA LYS A 335 13.55 -5.50 -27.02
C LYS A 335 14.28 -6.49 -27.93
N THR A 336 15.29 -7.17 -27.39
CA THR A 336 16.29 -7.91 -28.19
C THR A 336 16.30 -9.40 -27.91
N ARG A 337 15.73 -9.84 -26.78
CA ARG A 337 15.79 -11.22 -26.31
C ARG A 337 14.39 -11.82 -26.15
N PRO A 338 14.14 -13.04 -26.66
CA PRO A 338 12.86 -13.72 -26.49
C PRO A 338 12.62 -14.08 -25.02
N LEU A 339 11.37 -13.93 -24.59
CA LEU A 339 10.90 -14.44 -23.30
C LEU A 339 10.69 -15.97 -23.37
N ILE A 340 10.69 -16.61 -22.20
CA ILE A 340 10.37 -18.02 -22.06
C ILE A 340 8.93 -18.32 -22.52
N ALA A 341 8.75 -19.46 -23.20
CA ALA A 341 7.44 -20.05 -23.44
C ALA A 341 6.79 -20.45 -22.11
N GLY A 342 5.55 -20.00 -21.88
CA GLY A 342 4.82 -20.31 -20.66
C GLY A 342 4.62 -21.81 -20.46
N ASP A 343 4.44 -22.21 -19.20
CA ASP A 343 4.20 -23.61 -18.83
C ASP A 343 2.90 -24.12 -19.49
N PRO A 344 2.93 -25.22 -20.27
CA PRO A 344 1.72 -25.84 -20.82
C PRO A 344 0.68 -26.23 -19.76
N ASP A 345 1.11 -26.48 -18.51
CA ASP A 345 0.27 -27.03 -17.45
C ASP A 345 -0.47 -25.95 -16.63
N GLY A 346 -0.34 -24.66 -17.01
CA GLY A 346 -1.28 -23.59 -16.59
C GLY A 346 -1.21 -23.14 -15.12
N PHE A 347 -0.35 -23.71 -14.30
CA PHE A 347 -0.09 -23.19 -12.95
C PHE A 347 0.80 -21.95 -13.05
N ASP A 348 0.21 -20.80 -12.74
CA ASP A 348 0.81 -19.48 -12.45
C ASP A 348 2.27 -19.36 -12.94
N ASP A 349 2.49 -18.81 -14.14
CA ASP A 349 3.78 -18.85 -14.84
C ASP A 349 4.89 -18.19 -13.99
N TRP A 350 5.58 -19.04 -13.22
CA TRP A 350 6.68 -18.67 -12.34
C TRP A 350 7.80 -17.95 -13.08
N ASN A 351 7.84 -17.98 -14.42
CA ASN A 351 8.83 -17.32 -15.25
C ASN A 351 8.22 -16.24 -16.16
N ASP A 352 6.98 -15.81 -15.94
CA ASP A 352 6.40 -14.70 -16.67
C ASP A 352 6.95 -13.35 -16.18
N LEU A 353 7.57 -12.60 -17.10
CA LEU A 353 8.16 -11.31 -16.81
C LEU A 353 7.13 -10.29 -16.30
N TYR A 354 5.93 -10.28 -16.88
CA TYR A 354 4.90 -9.29 -16.53
C TYR A 354 4.32 -9.57 -15.14
N ALA A 355 4.07 -10.83 -14.80
CA ALA A 355 3.66 -11.25 -13.47
C ALA A 355 4.72 -10.93 -12.42
N LYS A 356 6.02 -11.08 -12.73
CA LYS A 356 7.12 -10.67 -11.84
C LYS A 356 7.22 -9.15 -11.71
N ALA A 357 7.16 -8.42 -12.82
CA ALA A 357 7.19 -6.96 -12.79
C ALA A 357 6.01 -6.37 -12.03
N ARG A 358 4.82 -7.00 -12.11
CA ARG A 358 3.63 -6.62 -11.34
C ARG A 358 3.85 -6.66 -9.83
N ARG A 359 4.68 -7.58 -9.30
CA ARG A 359 5.05 -7.66 -7.87
C ARG A 359 5.93 -6.49 -7.41
N HIS A 360 6.49 -5.70 -8.33
CA HIS A 360 7.29 -4.52 -8.02
C HIS A 360 6.56 -3.20 -8.35
N LYS A 361 5.27 -3.27 -8.72
CA LYS A 361 4.38 -2.12 -8.90
C LYS A 361 3.48 -1.98 -7.66
N LEU A 362 2.41 -1.19 -7.78
CA LEU A 362 1.39 -1.02 -6.73
C LEU A 362 0.66 -2.35 -6.47
N LEU A 363 0.28 -2.59 -5.22
CA LEU A 363 -0.54 -3.75 -4.83
C LEU A 363 -1.90 -3.74 -5.50
N GLU A 364 -2.59 -2.59 -5.57
CA GLU A 364 -3.90 -2.47 -6.22
C GLU A 364 -3.93 -1.32 -7.24
N PRO A 365 -3.23 -1.43 -8.39
CA PRO A 365 -3.20 -0.35 -9.37
C PRO A 365 -4.63 0.01 -9.83
N PRO A 366 -4.99 1.30 -9.94
CA PRO A 366 -4.16 2.50 -9.75
C PRO A 366 -4.24 3.11 -8.33
N LEU A 367 -4.77 2.36 -7.36
CA LEU A 367 -4.86 2.77 -5.97
C LEU A 367 -3.51 2.58 -5.26
N TRP A 368 -3.23 3.47 -4.32
CA TRP A 368 -2.21 3.22 -3.31
C TRP A 368 -2.86 2.46 -2.16
N SER A 369 -2.11 1.62 -1.44
CA SER A 369 -2.64 0.89 -0.28
C SER A 369 -3.34 1.82 0.73
N ALA A 370 -2.81 3.04 0.92
CA ALA A 370 -3.41 4.09 1.76
C ALA A 370 -4.83 4.54 1.32
N ASP A 371 -5.22 4.28 0.07
CA ASP A 371 -6.56 4.59 -0.45
C ASP A 371 -7.61 3.57 0.00
N LEU A 372 -7.17 2.38 0.41
CA LEU A 372 -8.04 1.33 0.93
C LEU A 372 -8.38 1.53 2.41
N GLN A 373 -7.71 2.48 3.08
CA GLN A 373 -7.87 2.71 4.50
C GLN A 373 -9.20 3.43 4.78
N SER A 374 -10.04 2.75 5.55
CA SER A 374 -11.26 3.26 6.16
C SER A 374 -11.05 3.58 7.64
N PRO A 375 -11.89 4.45 8.23
CA PRO A 375 -11.96 4.59 9.67
C PRO A 375 -12.26 3.25 10.34
N VAL A 376 -11.77 3.06 11.57
CA VAL A 376 -12.17 1.92 12.40
C VAL A 376 -13.70 1.96 12.57
N PRO A 377 -14.42 0.85 12.28
CA PRO A 377 -15.87 0.80 12.41
C PRO A 377 -16.34 1.27 13.79
N LEU A 378 -17.45 2.02 13.84
CA LEU A 378 -18.04 2.54 15.07
C LEU A 378 -18.83 1.47 15.83
N ILE A 379 -18.20 0.32 16.01
CA ILE A 379 -18.72 -0.82 16.77
C ILE A 379 -18.07 -0.77 18.15
N GLU A 380 -18.89 -0.68 19.20
CA GLU A 380 -18.47 -0.45 20.59
C GLU A 380 -17.27 -1.32 21.03
N ARG A 381 -17.28 -2.61 20.68
CA ARG A 381 -16.20 -3.56 21.02
C ARG A 381 -14.81 -3.18 20.50
N TYR A 382 -14.73 -2.45 19.39
CA TYR A 382 -13.45 -2.01 18.82
C TYR A 382 -12.82 -0.82 19.57
N TRP A 383 -13.56 -0.22 20.49
CA TRP A 383 -13.15 0.97 21.23
C TRP A 383 -13.09 0.75 22.74
N GLN A 384 -13.48 -0.44 23.22
CA GLN A 384 -13.54 -0.77 24.65
C GLN A 384 -12.63 -1.94 25.00
N VAL A 385 -12.09 -1.88 26.23
CA VAL A 385 -11.23 -2.91 26.80
C VAL A 385 -12.06 -3.87 27.62
N ASP A 386 -11.82 -5.17 27.44
CA ASP A 386 -12.41 -6.20 28.30
C ASP A 386 -11.69 -6.28 29.65
N HIS A 387 -12.48 -6.32 30.73
CA HIS A 387 -11.97 -6.39 32.10
C HIS A 387 -12.13 -7.75 32.77
N LEU A 388 -12.74 -8.72 32.07
CA LEU A 388 -12.87 -10.08 32.56
C LEU A 388 -11.48 -10.72 32.79
N PRO A 389 -11.31 -11.56 33.83
CA PRO A 389 -10.12 -12.39 33.98
C PRO A 389 -9.84 -13.18 32.69
N LEU A 390 -8.56 -13.32 32.31
CA LEU A 390 -8.19 -13.88 31.00
C LEU A 390 -8.83 -15.26 30.73
N HIS A 391 -8.79 -16.16 31.71
CA HIS A 391 -9.36 -17.50 31.60
C HIS A 391 -10.90 -17.51 31.46
N GLU A 392 -11.59 -16.56 32.08
CA GLU A 392 -13.04 -16.39 31.91
C GLU A 392 -13.36 -15.75 30.56
N TRP A 393 -12.57 -14.74 30.16
CA TRP A 393 -12.75 -14.00 28.92
C TRP A 393 -12.60 -14.90 27.70
N VAL A 394 -11.60 -15.79 27.70
CA VAL A 394 -11.38 -16.74 26.60
C VAL A 394 -12.62 -17.60 26.35
N LEU A 395 -13.35 -18.00 27.40
CA LEU A 395 -14.56 -18.82 27.30
C LEU A 395 -15.86 -18.02 27.12
N ALA A 396 -15.83 -16.69 27.30
CA ALA A 396 -17.01 -15.83 27.32
C ALA A 396 -17.51 -15.46 25.91
N VAL A 397 -17.73 -16.45 25.06
CA VAL A 397 -18.28 -16.28 23.70
C VAL A 397 -19.70 -16.85 23.66
N HIS A 398 -20.69 -15.99 23.42
CA HIS A 398 -22.10 -16.36 23.33
C HIS A 398 -22.62 -16.24 21.90
N GLU A 399 -23.81 -16.79 21.61
CA GLU A 399 -24.44 -16.68 20.29
C GLU A 399 -24.64 -15.23 19.85
N SER A 400 -24.98 -14.33 20.79
CA SER A 400 -25.09 -12.90 20.50
C SER A 400 -23.79 -12.30 19.98
N HIS A 401 -22.64 -12.75 20.50
CA HIS A 401 -21.33 -12.29 20.06
C HIS A 401 -21.03 -12.69 18.61
N HIS A 402 -21.42 -13.91 18.20
CA HIS A 402 -21.32 -14.35 16.81
C HIS A 402 -22.28 -13.58 15.90
N ARG A 403 -23.54 -13.39 16.34
CA ARG A 403 -24.57 -12.69 15.57
C ARG A 403 -24.21 -11.23 15.31
N GLU A 404 -23.52 -10.57 16.25
CA GLU A 404 -22.99 -9.21 16.09
C GLU A 404 -21.82 -9.11 15.10
N GLN A 405 -21.21 -10.22 14.68
CA GLN A 405 -20.23 -10.23 13.59
C GLN A 405 -20.94 -10.27 12.23
N LEU A 406 -22.08 -10.94 12.14
CA LEU A 406 -22.90 -11.03 10.94
C LEU A 406 -23.68 -9.73 10.66
N PHE A 407 -24.30 -9.17 11.70
CA PHE A 407 -25.10 -7.94 11.61
C PHE A 407 -24.41 -6.77 12.32
N ALA A 408 -23.58 -6.05 11.56
CA ALA A 408 -22.83 -4.91 12.08
C ALA A 408 -23.77 -3.74 12.43
N SER A 409 -23.70 -3.25 13.67
CA SER A 409 -24.58 -2.19 14.20
C SER A 409 -24.37 -0.83 13.52
N ASP A 410 -23.19 -0.59 12.97
CA ASP A 410 -22.84 0.66 12.27
C ASP A 410 -23.31 0.69 10.81
N ARG A 411 -23.78 -0.45 10.28
CA ARG A 411 -24.29 -0.61 8.91
C ARG A 411 -25.55 -1.51 8.90
N PRO A 412 -26.69 -1.04 9.45
CA PRO A 412 -27.87 -1.88 9.66
C PRO A 412 -28.54 -2.39 8.38
N ASP A 413 -28.35 -1.73 7.23
CA ASP A 413 -28.91 -2.18 5.94
C ASP A 413 -28.06 -3.24 5.24
N TYR A 414 -26.91 -3.61 5.84
CA TYR A 414 -25.94 -4.53 5.28
C TYR A 414 -25.75 -5.77 6.16
N ILE A 415 -25.14 -6.80 5.57
CA ILE A 415 -24.69 -8.04 6.21
C ILE A 415 -23.21 -8.22 5.90
N VAL A 416 -22.44 -8.66 6.89
CA VAL A 416 -21.04 -9.05 6.69
C VAL A 416 -21.01 -10.45 6.07
N VAL A 417 -20.41 -10.56 4.88
CA VAL A 417 -20.33 -11.83 4.14
C VAL A 417 -18.91 -12.38 4.00
N ASP A 418 -17.93 -11.54 4.28
CA ASP A 418 -16.53 -11.92 4.47
C ASP A 418 -15.90 -10.92 5.44
N SER A 419 -15.07 -11.40 6.36
CA SER A 419 -14.35 -10.51 7.29
C SER A 419 -13.17 -11.23 7.92
N TYR A 420 -12.12 -10.45 8.20
CA TYR A 420 -11.11 -10.79 9.18
C TYR A 420 -10.90 -9.56 10.06
N ALA A 421 -11.13 -9.68 11.36
CA ALA A 421 -10.91 -8.60 12.31
C ALA A 421 -10.13 -9.11 13.51
N GLU A 422 -9.12 -8.34 13.92
CA GLU A 422 -8.31 -8.65 15.09
C GLU A 422 -8.34 -7.48 16.08
N ARG A 423 -8.54 -7.82 17.35
CA ARG A 423 -8.51 -6.90 18.47
C ARG A 423 -7.44 -7.35 19.44
N ARG A 424 -6.41 -6.53 19.58
CA ARG A 424 -5.30 -6.74 20.50
C ARG A 424 -5.44 -5.81 21.70
N MET A 425 -5.40 -6.41 22.88
CA MET A 425 -5.32 -5.73 24.16
C MET A 425 -4.00 -6.12 24.85
N ARG A 426 -3.79 -5.63 26.08
CA ARG A 426 -2.52 -5.80 26.79
C ARG A 426 -2.10 -7.27 26.95
N ASP A 427 -3.02 -8.13 27.36
CA ASP A 427 -2.79 -9.53 27.74
C ASP A 427 -3.55 -10.54 26.88
N ARG A 428 -4.28 -10.08 25.86
CA ARG A 428 -5.21 -10.91 25.09
C ARG A 428 -5.41 -10.46 23.65
N ILE A 429 -5.76 -11.41 22.79
CA ILE A 429 -6.04 -11.21 21.38
C ILE A 429 -7.34 -11.94 21.04
N GLU A 430 -8.25 -11.23 20.38
CA GLU A 430 -9.44 -11.81 19.74
C GLU A 430 -9.30 -11.66 18.24
N ALA A 431 -9.46 -12.76 17.51
CA ALA A 431 -9.56 -12.77 16.06
C ALA A 431 -10.95 -13.28 15.67
N VAL A 432 -11.57 -12.63 14.71
CA VAL A 432 -12.88 -13.01 14.16
C VAL A 432 -12.74 -13.18 12.67
N ARG A 433 -13.20 -14.32 12.15
CA ARG A 433 -13.31 -14.59 10.73
C ARG A 433 -14.76 -14.84 10.35
N VAL A 434 -15.19 -14.25 9.23
CA VAL A 434 -16.49 -14.51 8.61
C VAL A 434 -16.23 -14.99 7.20
N SER A 435 -16.87 -16.09 6.80
CA SER A 435 -16.80 -16.65 5.46
C SER A 435 -18.20 -17.03 4.98
N SER A 436 -18.45 -17.06 3.67
CA SER A 436 -19.78 -17.41 3.14
C SER A 436 -19.74 -18.13 1.80
N ALA A 437 -20.74 -18.96 1.56
CA ALA A 437 -20.93 -19.70 0.31
C ALA A 437 -22.41 -19.88 -0.03
N LEU A 438 -22.71 -20.12 -1.31
CA LEU A 438 -24.05 -20.44 -1.78
C LEU A 438 -24.35 -21.92 -1.57
N VAL A 439 -25.58 -22.23 -1.14
CA VAL A 439 -26.02 -23.59 -0.87
C VAL A 439 -27.40 -23.88 -1.44
N ALA A 440 -27.64 -25.13 -1.83
CA ALA A 440 -28.97 -25.54 -2.32
C ALA A 440 -30.01 -25.50 -1.17
N PRO A 441 -31.17 -24.83 -1.33
CA PRO A 441 -32.15 -24.69 -0.25
C PRO A 441 -32.67 -26.03 0.30
N THR A 442 -32.72 -27.06 -0.54
CA THR A 442 -33.19 -28.40 -0.17
C THR A 442 -32.24 -29.17 0.73
N THR A 443 -30.92 -28.96 0.60
CA THR A 443 -29.89 -29.68 1.37
C THR A 443 -29.19 -28.80 2.41
N ALA A 444 -29.35 -27.48 2.33
CA ALA A 444 -28.70 -26.50 3.21
C ALA A 444 -28.86 -26.81 4.70
N GLY A 445 -30.08 -27.15 5.15
CA GLY A 445 -30.31 -27.49 6.56
C GLY A 445 -29.59 -28.76 7.02
N ALA A 446 -29.40 -29.74 6.14
CA ALA A 446 -28.63 -30.95 6.45
C ALA A 446 -27.12 -30.65 6.50
N LEU A 447 -26.62 -29.86 5.56
CA LEU A 447 -25.23 -29.40 5.53
C LEU A 447 -24.91 -28.56 6.77
N LEU A 448 -25.76 -27.59 7.12
CA LEU A 448 -25.62 -26.74 8.30
C LEU A 448 -25.43 -27.57 9.59
N ARG A 449 -26.26 -28.60 9.78
CA ARG A 449 -26.14 -29.50 10.94
C ARG A 449 -24.87 -30.34 10.88
N ALA A 450 -24.47 -30.81 9.70
CA ALA A 450 -23.26 -31.62 9.55
C ALA A 450 -22.00 -30.81 9.90
N LEU A 451 -21.87 -29.61 9.33
CA LEU A 451 -20.72 -28.72 9.59
C LEU A 451 -20.66 -28.28 11.05
N GLN A 452 -21.81 -27.90 11.65
CA GLN A 452 -21.84 -27.45 13.05
C GLN A 452 -21.48 -28.55 14.07
N THR A 453 -21.58 -29.83 13.68
CA THR A 453 -21.24 -30.99 14.52
C THR A 453 -19.86 -31.57 14.22
N MET A 454 -19.07 -30.96 13.34
CA MET A 454 -17.68 -31.38 13.15
C MET A 454 -16.86 -31.09 14.41
N ASP A 455 -15.88 -31.95 14.67
CA ASP A 455 -15.04 -31.85 15.87
C ASP A 455 -14.02 -30.71 15.73
N ASP A 456 -13.63 -30.37 14.50
CA ASP A 456 -12.66 -29.33 14.18
C ASP A 456 -13.13 -28.46 12.99
N ALA A 457 -13.07 -27.14 13.12
CA ALA A 457 -13.36 -26.21 12.02
C ALA A 457 -12.33 -26.29 10.88
N TRP A 458 -11.13 -26.83 11.15
CA TRP A 458 -10.14 -27.12 10.11
C TRP A 458 -10.53 -28.31 9.22
N ASP A 459 -11.57 -29.08 9.57
CA ASP A 459 -12.04 -30.23 8.78
C ASP A 459 -12.82 -29.81 7.52
N TYR A 460 -13.25 -28.55 7.42
CA TYR A 460 -13.92 -28.02 6.24
C TYR A 460 -13.52 -26.56 5.94
N LYS A 461 -13.90 -26.08 4.75
CA LYS A 461 -13.79 -24.67 4.36
C LYS A 461 -14.99 -24.34 3.47
N LEU A 462 -15.59 -23.17 3.67
CA LEU A 462 -16.53 -22.61 2.69
C LEU A 462 -15.74 -22.16 1.45
N PRO A 463 -16.08 -22.67 0.25
CA PRO A 463 -15.23 -22.48 -0.94
C PRO A 463 -15.31 -21.05 -1.47
N GLU A 464 -14.20 -20.60 -2.05
CA GLU A 464 -14.12 -19.41 -2.88
C GLU A 464 -14.62 -19.71 -4.29
N GLU A 465 -15.02 -18.68 -5.05
CA GLU A 465 -15.52 -18.89 -6.40
C GLU A 465 -14.45 -19.50 -7.32
N GLY A 466 -14.77 -20.64 -7.91
CA GLY A 466 -13.87 -21.38 -8.81
C GLY A 466 -12.80 -22.21 -8.07
N GLU A 467 -12.90 -22.33 -6.75
CA GLU A 467 -12.02 -23.20 -5.97
C GLU A 467 -12.37 -24.69 -6.19
N ASN A 468 -11.36 -25.57 -6.15
CA ASN A 468 -11.55 -27.02 -6.33
C ASN A 468 -12.39 -27.69 -5.22
N MET A 469 -12.74 -26.95 -4.17
CA MET A 469 -13.56 -27.41 -3.05
C MET A 469 -15.06 -27.13 -3.23
N GLU A 470 -15.45 -26.48 -4.33
CA GLU A 470 -16.86 -26.35 -4.70
C GLU A 470 -17.50 -27.72 -4.94
N ILE A 471 -18.74 -27.87 -4.44
CA ILE A 471 -19.60 -29.01 -4.76
C ILE A 471 -20.74 -28.46 -5.61
N ASP A 472 -20.70 -28.74 -6.91
CA ASP A 472 -21.77 -28.38 -7.84
C ASP A 472 -22.39 -29.65 -8.46
N GLN A 473 -23.01 -30.49 -7.61
CA GLN A 473 -23.58 -31.77 -8.02
C GLN A 473 -24.94 -31.99 -7.35
N GLY A 474 -26.00 -31.69 -8.10
CA GLY A 474 -27.39 -31.87 -7.65
C GLY A 474 -27.63 -33.25 -7.00
N PRO A 475 -28.25 -33.31 -5.80
CA PRO A 475 -28.95 -32.23 -5.11
C PRO A 475 -28.07 -31.34 -4.20
N TYR A 476 -26.76 -31.59 -4.14
CA TYR A 476 -25.84 -30.89 -3.25
C TYR A 476 -25.15 -29.73 -3.99
N HIS A 477 -25.38 -28.51 -3.51
CA HIS A 477 -24.62 -27.34 -3.93
C HIS A 477 -23.96 -26.69 -2.71
N LEU A 478 -22.64 -26.48 -2.80
CA LEU A 478 -21.81 -25.65 -1.93
C LEU A 478 -20.83 -24.92 -2.84
N ILE A 479 -21.16 -23.69 -3.19
CA ILE A 479 -20.51 -22.98 -4.29
C ILE A 479 -19.99 -21.63 -3.82
N GLY A 480 -18.77 -21.28 -4.20
CA GLY A 480 -18.22 -19.97 -3.94
C GLY A 480 -18.93 -18.89 -4.75
N TRP A 481 -18.98 -17.69 -4.19
CA TRP A 481 -19.58 -16.51 -4.83
C TRP A 481 -18.79 -15.23 -4.59
N LEU A 482 -17.68 -15.34 -3.87
CA LEU A 482 -16.72 -14.28 -3.57
C LEU A 482 -15.35 -14.71 -4.09
N GLN A 483 -14.51 -13.73 -4.39
CA GLN A 483 -13.13 -13.93 -4.82
C GLN A 483 -12.19 -13.33 -3.80
N HIS A 484 -11.22 -14.12 -3.34
CA HIS A 484 -10.16 -13.63 -2.47
C HIS A 484 -8.91 -13.33 -3.28
N SER A 485 -8.22 -12.26 -2.89
CA SER A 485 -6.96 -11.87 -3.51
C SER A 485 -5.86 -11.87 -2.47
N VAL A 486 -4.79 -12.60 -2.75
CA VAL A 486 -3.57 -12.58 -1.95
C VAL A 486 -2.44 -12.04 -2.83
N ARG A 487 -1.73 -11.04 -2.31
CA ARG A 487 -0.53 -10.48 -2.95
C ARG A 487 0.57 -10.34 -1.91
N ASP A 488 1.74 -10.85 -2.26
CA ASP A 488 2.86 -10.95 -1.31
C ASP A 488 3.58 -9.62 -1.07
N SER A 489 3.71 -8.78 -2.10
CA SER A 489 4.37 -7.47 -1.96
C SER A 489 4.08 -6.49 -3.10
N GLY A 490 4.32 -5.21 -2.82
CA GLY A 490 4.28 -4.10 -3.77
C GLY A 490 5.12 -2.91 -3.30
N ILE A 491 5.31 -1.93 -4.19
CA ILE A 491 6.14 -0.74 -3.91
C ILE A 491 5.56 0.13 -2.78
N ASP A 492 4.27 0.00 -2.51
CA ASP A 492 3.49 0.67 -1.46
C ASP A 492 3.48 -0.05 -0.11
N ASP A 493 4.23 -1.15 0.04
CA ASP A 493 4.32 -1.86 1.32
C ASP A 493 4.93 -1.03 2.46
N ASN A 494 5.80 -0.08 2.11
CA ASN A 494 6.46 0.80 3.07
C ASN A 494 5.80 2.18 3.15
N ASP A 495 4.57 2.34 2.65
CA ASP A 495 3.80 3.58 2.82
C ASP A 495 3.42 3.75 4.30
N PRO A 496 3.88 4.81 4.98
CA PRO A 496 3.50 5.06 6.37
C PRO A 496 2.02 5.40 6.54
N LEU A 497 1.27 5.70 5.47
CA LEU A 497 -0.15 6.01 5.50
C LEU A 497 -1.05 4.83 5.14
N ARG A 498 -0.52 3.62 4.89
CA ARG A 498 -1.37 2.46 4.56
C ARG A 498 -2.10 1.86 5.79
N GLY A 499 -1.55 2.04 6.99
CA GLY A 499 -2.08 1.35 8.18
C GLY A 499 -1.96 -0.17 8.04
N TYR A 500 -3.07 -0.89 8.27
CA TYR A 500 -3.18 -2.34 8.11
C TYR A 500 -3.35 -2.78 6.65
N THR A 501 -3.74 -1.88 5.74
CA THR A 501 -4.17 -2.27 4.39
C THR A 501 -3.02 -2.79 3.52
N SER A 502 -3.36 -3.72 2.63
CA SER A 502 -2.48 -4.23 1.57
C SER A 502 -3.22 -4.25 0.23
N VAL A 503 -3.96 -5.33 -0.01
CA VAL A 503 -4.80 -5.56 -1.19
C VAL A 503 -6.28 -5.54 -0.79
N ILE A 504 -7.19 -5.43 -1.76
CA ILE A 504 -8.59 -5.77 -1.54
C ILE A 504 -8.64 -7.28 -1.31
N SER A 505 -8.80 -7.71 -0.06
CA SER A 505 -8.67 -9.13 0.31
C SER A 505 -9.82 -9.99 -0.21
N CYS A 506 -11.01 -9.38 -0.39
CA CYS A 506 -12.21 -10.06 -0.87
C CYS A 506 -13.08 -9.11 -1.71
N GLN A 507 -13.66 -9.63 -2.79
CA GLN A 507 -14.57 -8.93 -3.68
C GLN A 507 -15.70 -9.85 -4.18
N PRO A 508 -16.79 -9.31 -4.73
CA PRO A 508 -17.85 -10.11 -5.35
C PRO A 508 -17.29 -10.98 -6.49
N GLY A 509 -17.69 -12.25 -6.54
CA GLY A 509 -17.32 -13.16 -7.61
C GLY A 509 -18.02 -12.84 -8.93
N PHE A 510 -17.51 -13.42 -10.03
CA PHE A 510 -18.06 -13.29 -11.37
C PHE A 510 -19.54 -13.66 -11.43
N ARG A 511 -19.99 -14.70 -10.72
CA ARG A 511 -21.38 -15.14 -10.69
C ARG A 511 -22.32 -14.03 -10.23
N VAL A 512 -22.07 -13.46 -9.06
CA VAL A 512 -22.90 -12.37 -8.52
C VAL A 512 -22.69 -11.07 -9.29
N ALA A 513 -21.47 -10.80 -9.75
CA ALA A 513 -21.17 -9.63 -10.55
C ALA A 513 -21.93 -9.64 -11.89
N ASP A 514 -21.99 -10.78 -12.58
CA ASP A 514 -22.71 -10.91 -13.85
C ASP A 514 -24.23 -10.88 -13.63
N ALA A 515 -24.74 -11.66 -12.65
CA ALA A 515 -26.17 -11.73 -12.34
C ALA A 515 -26.75 -10.36 -11.96
N CYS A 516 -25.99 -9.57 -11.19
CA CYS A 516 -26.41 -8.25 -10.72
C CYS A 516 -25.83 -7.10 -11.56
N SER A 517 -25.11 -7.38 -12.65
CA SER A 517 -24.43 -6.38 -13.49
C SER A 517 -23.55 -5.39 -12.71
N LEU A 518 -22.80 -5.90 -11.74
CA LEU A 518 -22.01 -5.09 -10.81
C LEU A 518 -20.75 -4.54 -11.48
N THR A 519 -20.49 -3.26 -11.20
CA THR A 519 -19.23 -2.60 -11.57
C THR A 519 -18.55 -2.04 -10.33
N ARG A 520 -17.22 -2.13 -10.30
CA ARG A 520 -16.39 -1.60 -9.22
C ARG A 520 -16.25 -0.08 -9.36
N GLU A 521 -16.44 0.63 -8.25
CA GLU A 521 -16.23 2.08 -8.16
C GLU A 521 -15.07 2.40 -7.20
N ASP A 522 -13.99 2.95 -7.75
CA ASP A 522 -12.73 3.28 -7.06
C ASP A 522 -12.68 4.71 -6.51
N SER A 523 -13.77 5.16 -5.86
CA SER A 523 -13.90 6.55 -5.42
C SER A 523 -13.30 6.80 -4.04
N ARG A 524 -14.12 7.15 -3.05
CA ARG A 524 -13.71 7.33 -1.63
C ARG A 524 -13.88 6.07 -0.80
N GLN A 525 -14.73 5.16 -1.25
CA GLN A 525 -15.03 3.89 -0.62
C GLN A 525 -15.10 2.85 -1.74
N ILE A 526 -14.41 1.74 -1.56
CA ILE A 526 -14.43 0.63 -2.51
C ILE A 526 -15.80 -0.03 -2.43
N CYS A 527 -16.53 0.00 -3.53
CA CYS A 527 -17.88 -0.56 -3.59
C CYS A 527 -18.20 -1.10 -4.98
N TRP A 528 -19.24 -1.93 -5.03
CA TRP A 528 -19.76 -2.50 -6.28
C TRP A 528 -21.24 -2.20 -6.39
N SER A 529 -21.65 -1.66 -7.53
CA SER A 529 -23.02 -1.25 -7.80
C SER A 529 -23.43 -1.63 -9.22
N ALA A 530 -24.72 -1.91 -9.42
CA ALA A 530 -25.31 -2.07 -10.76
C ALA A 530 -25.49 -0.72 -11.47
N ASN A 531 -25.75 0.33 -10.68
CA ASN A 531 -25.87 1.70 -11.12
C ASN A 531 -25.58 2.64 -9.95
N SER A 532 -25.13 3.86 -10.26
CA SER A 532 -24.75 4.87 -9.26
C SER A 532 -25.94 5.55 -8.55
N THR A 533 -27.19 5.13 -8.82
CA THR A 533 -28.40 5.76 -8.22
C THR A 533 -28.95 4.99 -7.03
N GLN A 534 -28.64 3.71 -6.93
CA GLN A 534 -29.00 2.85 -5.81
C GLN A 534 -27.84 2.77 -4.80
N PRO A 535 -28.11 2.39 -3.54
CA PRO A 535 -27.06 2.01 -2.61
C PRO A 535 -26.18 0.92 -3.23
N PRO A 536 -24.85 0.96 -3.03
CA PRO A 536 -23.98 -0.09 -3.55
C PRO A 536 -24.39 -1.45 -2.99
N MET A 537 -24.37 -2.48 -3.84
CA MET A 537 -24.67 -3.84 -3.40
C MET A 537 -23.58 -4.33 -2.44
N PHE A 538 -22.31 -4.00 -2.71
CA PHE A 538 -21.20 -4.36 -1.84
C PHE A 538 -20.36 -3.17 -1.41
N ILE A 539 -19.85 -3.22 -0.19
CA ILE A 539 -18.91 -2.25 0.37
C ILE A 539 -17.74 -3.00 0.99
N TYR A 540 -16.52 -2.65 0.59
CA TYR A 540 -15.30 -3.13 1.21
C TYR A 540 -14.72 -2.07 2.14
N GLU A 541 -14.33 -2.48 3.35
CA GLU A 541 -13.68 -1.63 4.33
C GLU A 541 -12.46 -2.34 4.92
N SER A 542 -11.36 -1.60 5.06
CA SER A 542 -10.16 -2.07 5.75
C SER A 542 -9.68 -1.01 6.73
N TRP A 543 -9.38 -1.40 7.96
CA TRP A 543 -9.01 -0.47 9.02
C TRP A 543 -7.87 -0.99 9.87
N GLY A 544 -7.32 -0.08 10.67
CA GLY A 544 -6.29 -0.36 11.65
C GLY A 544 -4.96 0.30 11.32
N ASP A 545 -4.14 0.38 12.35
CA ASP A 545 -2.78 0.87 12.23
C ASP A 545 -1.86 -0.23 11.70
N ARG A 546 -0.72 0.18 11.17
CA ARG A 546 0.36 -0.76 10.87
C ARG A 546 0.80 -1.40 12.18
N ALA A 547 1.06 -2.69 12.18
CA ALA A 547 1.69 -3.35 13.33
C ALA A 547 3.02 -2.64 13.64
N ASP A 548 3.15 -2.08 14.84
CA ASP A 548 4.42 -1.51 15.30
C ASP A 548 5.41 -2.65 15.60
N ASP A 549 6.62 -2.56 15.06
CA ASP A 549 7.71 -3.52 15.32
C ASP A 549 8.17 -3.50 16.80
N ASP A 550 7.87 -2.43 17.54
CA ASP A 550 8.26 -2.28 18.95
C ASP A 550 7.03 -2.46 19.84
N GLU A 551 6.74 -3.72 20.15
CA GLU A 551 5.63 -4.16 21.02
C GLU A 551 5.60 -3.48 22.40
N ARG A 552 6.70 -2.82 22.78
CA ARG A 552 6.91 -2.14 24.07
C ARG A 552 6.05 -0.90 24.30
N TYR A 553 5.45 -0.35 23.24
CA TYR A 553 4.56 0.82 23.33
C TYR A 553 3.17 0.48 22.77
N THR A 554 2.55 -0.61 23.25
CA THR A 554 1.20 -0.96 22.78
C THR A 554 0.18 0.08 23.28
N LYS A 555 -0.70 0.56 22.38
CA LYS A 555 -1.95 1.23 22.75
C LYS A 555 -2.76 0.34 23.69
N LEU A 556 -3.61 0.94 24.53
CA LEU A 556 -4.50 0.19 25.44
C LEU A 556 -5.36 -0.84 24.69
N ILE A 557 -5.75 -0.49 23.46
CA ILE A 557 -6.43 -1.34 22.48
C ILE A 557 -5.87 -1.02 21.09
N ALA A 558 -5.65 -2.04 20.28
CA ALA A 558 -5.35 -1.92 18.86
C ALA A 558 -6.32 -2.82 18.09
N THR A 559 -6.94 -2.28 17.04
CA THR A 559 -7.88 -3.00 16.19
C THR A 559 -7.47 -2.86 14.74
N CYS A 560 -7.59 -3.95 14.00
CA CYS A 560 -7.40 -3.97 12.56
C CYS A 560 -8.32 -4.99 11.92
N GLY A 561 -8.51 -4.87 10.62
CA GLY A 561 -9.29 -5.85 9.88
C GLY A 561 -9.74 -5.40 8.51
N THR A 562 -10.44 -6.31 7.85
CA THR A 562 -11.15 -6.12 6.59
C THR A 562 -12.55 -6.69 6.73
N ARG A 563 -13.55 -6.08 6.09
CA ARG A 563 -14.88 -6.68 5.93
C ARG A 563 -15.45 -6.35 4.56
N LEU A 564 -16.16 -7.31 3.99
CA LEU A 564 -17.03 -7.15 2.83
C LEU A 564 -18.49 -7.20 3.30
N LEU A 565 -19.21 -6.12 3.04
CA LEU A 565 -20.61 -5.93 3.37
C LEU A 565 -21.46 -6.11 2.11
N VAL A 566 -22.63 -6.73 2.23
CA VAL A 566 -23.63 -6.82 1.15
C VAL A 566 -24.96 -6.20 1.60
N HIS A 567 -25.61 -5.44 0.72
CA HIS A 567 -26.91 -4.83 0.99
C HIS A 567 -28.00 -5.91 1.11
N ARG A 568 -28.77 -5.88 2.21
CA ARG A 568 -29.76 -6.92 2.55
C ARG A 568 -30.76 -7.21 1.45
N ASP A 569 -31.46 -6.18 0.97
CA ASP A 569 -32.52 -6.37 -0.03
C ASP A 569 -31.98 -6.87 -1.38
N GLN A 570 -30.79 -6.43 -1.77
CA GLN A 570 -30.16 -6.83 -3.02
C GLN A 570 -29.62 -8.26 -2.93
N LEU A 571 -29.06 -8.65 -1.77
CA LEU A 571 -28.72 -10.04 -1.49
C LEU A 571 -29.96 -10.94 -1.57
N GLN A 572 -31.08 -10.52 -0.96
CA GLN A 572 -32.31 -11.32 -0.99
C GLN A 572 -32.83 -11.52 -2.41
N GLN A 573 -32.82 -10.46 -3.22
CA GLN A 573 -33.20 -10.53 -4.63
C GLN A 573 -32.31 -11.50 -5.42
N PHE A 574 -31.00 -11.44 -5.20
CA PHE A 574 -30.03 -12.34 -5.83
C PHE A 574 -30.24 -13.80 -5.40
N LEU A 575 -30.38 -14.08 -4.11
CA LEU A 575 -30.62 -15.43 -3.61
C LEU A 575 -31.94 -16.02 -4.16
N CYS A 576 -32.99 -15.20 -4.25
CA CYS A 576 -34.25 -15.58 -4.87
C CYS A 576 -34.12 -15.88 -6.36
N SER A 577 -33.36 -15.07 -7.11
CA SER A 577 -33.22 -15.25 -8.56
C SER A 577 -32.37 -16.46 -8.92
N GLU A 578 -31.35 -16.75 -8.12
CA GLU A 578 -30.45 -17.89 -8.33
C GLU A 578 -30.98 -19.19 -7.72
N GLU A 579 -32.10 -19.16 -6.97
CA GLU A 579 -32.64 -20.32 -6.23
C GLU A 579 -31.65 -20.93 -5.22
N HIS A 580 -30.82 -20.09 -4.59
CA HIS A 580 -29.84 -20.48 -3.58
C HIS A 580 -30.15 -19.83 -2.23
N ASP A 581 -29.69 -20.48 -1.17
CA ASP A 581 -29.54 -19.84 0.14
C ASP A 581 -28.06 -19.51 0.39
N LEU A 582 -27.79 -18.69 1.39
CA LEU A 582 -26.42 -18.39 1.81
C LEU A 582 -26.11 -19.12 3.13
N ILE A 583 -24.99 -19.84 3.17
CA ILE A 583 -24.39 -20.31 4.43
C ILE A 583 -23.27 -19.35 4.83
N VAL A 584 -23.24 -18.97 6.09
CA VAL A 584 -22.23 -18.07 6.66
C VAL A 584 -21.65 -18.71 7.90
N GLU A 585 -20.33 -18.75 7.97
CA GLU A 585 -19.58 -19.21 9.14
C GLU A 585 -18.98 -18.00 9.84
N VAL A 586 -19.09 -17.99 11.17
CA VAL A 586 -18.44 -17.02 12.06
C VAL A 586 -17.54 -17.79 13.01
N GLU A 587 -16.23 -17.63 12.85
CA GLU A 587 -15.19 -18.16 13.72
C GLU A 587 -14.70 -17.05 14.66
N VAL A 588 -14.60 -17.35 15.95
CA VAL A 588 -14.06 -16.46 16.98
C VAL A 588 -12.96 -17.19 17.74
N THR A 589 -11.73 -16.71 17.62
CA THR A 589 -10.58 -17.21 18.38
C THR A 589 -10.21 -16.21 19.48
N ARG A 590 -10.10 -16.67 20.73
CA ARG A 590 -9.66 -15.86 21.86
C ARG A 590 -8.46 -16.51 22.54
N ARG A 591 -7.38 -15.76 22.68
CA ARG A 591 -6.16 -16.24 23.32
C ARG A 591 -5.45 -15.23 24.20
N GLY A 592 -4.72 -15.73 25.19
CA GLY A 592 -3.73 -14.95 25.94
C GLY A 592 -2.55 -14.52 25.06
N ARG A 593 -2.07 -13.30 25.26
CA ARG A 593 -0.89 -12.79 24.56
C ARG A 593 0.37 -13.32 25.23
N GLU A 594 1.30 -13.84 24.44
CA GLU A 594 2.63 -14.22 24.95
C GLU A 594 3.38 -12.96 25.38
N SER A 595 3.80 -12.89 26.65
CA SER A 595 4.74 -11.86 27.08
C SER A 595 6.14 -12.32 26.72
N GLY A 596 6.88 -11.59 25.88
CA GLY A 596 8.25 -11.93 25.45
C GLY A 596 9.33 -11.96 26.56
N GLN A 597 8.97 -12.17 27.82
CA GLN A 597 9.90 -12.42 28.91
C GLN A 597 10.24 -13.91 28.96
N TYR A 598 11.31 -14.29 28.25
CA TYR A 598 11.98 -15.57 28.45
C TYR A 598 12.58 -15.64 29.86
N LEU A 599 11.79 -16.13 30.83
CA LEU A 599 12.21 -16.41 32.20
C LEU A 599 11.87 -17.86 32.53
N GLY A 600 12.68 -18.78 32.00
CA GLY A 600 13.25 -19.96 32.67
C GLY A 600 12.40 -20.93 33.52
N GLU A 601 11.08 -20.82 33.59
CA GLU A 601 10.22 -21.72 34.36
C GLU A 601 9.06 -22.22 33.48
N GLU A 602 8.62 -23.46 33.73
CA GLU A 602 7.67 -24.24 32.92
C GLU A 602 6.50 -23.37 32.40
N GLU A 603 6.38 -23.26 31.07
CA GLU A 603 5.37 -22.45 30.40
C GLU A 603 3.96 -22.93 30.77
N GLU A 604 3.27 -22.19 31.63
CA GLU A 604 1.81 -22.28 31.71
C GLU A 604 1.28 -21.75 30.38
N LYS A 605 0.84 -22.66 29.50
CA LYS A 605 0.34 -22.32 28.16
C LYS A 605 -0.77 -21.28 28.32
N ASN A 606 -0.65 -20.16 27.61
CA ASN A 606 -1.70 -19.15 27.59
C ASN A 606 -3.05 -19.80 27.20
N PRO A 607 -4.15 -19.45 27.88
CA PRO A 607 -5.46 -19.98 27.52
C PRO A 607 -5.81 -19.54 26.10
N ASP A 608 -6.35 -20.47 25.32
CA ASP A 608 -6.67 -20.31 23.91
C ASP A 608 -7.90 -21.19 23.59
N GLU A 609 -8.93 -20.59 23.02
CA GLU A 609 -10.17 -21.27 22.63
C GLU A 609 -10.70 -20.71 21.31
N GLN A 610 -11.32 -21.59 20.53
CA GLN A 610 -11.95 -21.29 19.24
C GLN A 610 -13.43 -21.67 19.29
N PHE A 611 -14.27 -20.81 18.74
CA PHE A 611 -15.72 -21.00 18.70
C PHE A 611 -16.25 -20.74 17.28
N ASP A 612 -17.03 -21.70 16.78
CA ASP A 612 -17.56 -21.65 15.42
C ASP A 612 -19.08 -21.71 15.42
N ARG A 613 -19.69 -20.81 14.65
CA ARG A 613 -21.14 -20.74 14.50
C ARG A 613 -21.52 -20.58 13.04
N LEU A 614 -22.29 -21.53 12.52
CA LEU A 614 -22.85 -21.44 11.18
C LEU A 614 -24.29 -20.92 11.20
N TYR A 615 -24.58 -20.10 10.20
CA TYR A 615 -25.89 -19.52 9.91
C TYR A 615 -26.31 -19.87 8.50
N ARG A 616 -27.60 -20.15 8.31
CA ARG A 616 -28.23 -20.18 7.00
C ARG A 616 -29.15 -19.00 6.86
N LEU A 617 -28.94 -18.23 5.80
CA LEU A 617 -29.80 -17.14 5.35
C LEU A 617 -30.63 -17.66 4.17
N ASP A 618 -31.88 -18.02 4.44
CA ASP A 618 -32.85 -18.44 3.43
C ASP A 618 -33.13 -17.27 2.48
N SER A 619 -33.19 -17.53 1.18
CA SER A 619 -33.67 -16.62 0.13
C SER A 619 -34.96 -15.87 0.51
N ARG A 620 -35.84 -16.46 1.33
CA ARG A 620 -37.10 -15.85 1.80
C ARG A 620 -36.96 -14.94 3.03
N GLY A 621 -35.76 -14.79 3.59
CA GLY A 621 -35.47 -13.91 4.72
C GLY A 621 -35.36 -14.60 6.08
N SER A 622 -35.53 -15.93 6.17
CA SER A 622 -35.39 -16.70 7.41
C SER A 622 -33.91 -16.88 7.79
N LEU A 623 -33.58 -16.67 9.07
CA LEU A 623 -32.28 -16.95 9.68
C LEU A 623 -32.37 -18.24 10.47
N GLU A 624 -31.53 -19.22 10.12
CA GLU A 624 -31.49 -20.55 10.75
C GLU A 624 -30.09 -20.88 11.27
N ILE A 625 -30.05 -21.67 12.35
CA ILE A 625 -28.88 -22.29 12.96
C ILE A 625 -29.12 -23.80 13.03
N ALA A 626 -28.11 -24.59 13.40
CA ALA A 626 -28.25 -26.05 13.47
C ALA A 626 -29.40 -26.52 14.37
N GLU A 627 -29.69 -25.77 15.44
CA GLU A 627 -30.76 -26.04 16.40
C GLU A 627 -32.17 -25.63 15.90
N GLY A 628 -32.26 -24.83 14.84
CA GLY A 628 -33.53 -24.42 14.24
C GLY A 628 -33.60 -22.96 13.81
N HIS A 629 -34.82 -22.44 13.70
CA HIS A 629 -35.09 -21.07 13.29
C HIS A 629 -34.72 -20.07 14.40
N LEU A 630 -33.94 -19.05 14.06
CA LEU A 630 -33.44 -18.02 14.98
C LEU A 630 -34.17 -16.68 14.81
N GLY A 631 -34.64 -16.36 13.60
CA GLY A 631 -35.34 -15.10 13.31
C GLY A 631 -35.36 -14.74 11.82
N SER A 632 -35.41 -13.45 11.52
CA SER A 632 -35.35 -12.91 10.14
C SER A 632 -34.06 -12.11 9.93
N TRP A 633 -33.44 -12.24 8.74
CA TRP A 633 -32.29 -11.44 8.32
C TRP A 633 -32.65 -10.33 7.33
N SER A 634 -33.80 -10.43 6.64
CA SER A 634 -34.30 -9.39 5.72
C SER A 634 -35.05 -8.25 6.44
N GLY A 635 -35.06 -8.25 7.78
CA GLY A 635 -35.87 -7.36 8.61
C GLY A 635 -37.25 -7.94 8.90
N ASP A 636 -37.85 -7.54 10.02
CA ASP A 636 -39.28 -7.76 10.24
C ASP A 636 -40.04 -6.95 9.20
N SER A 637 -40.92 -7.60 8.43
CA SER A 637 -42.03 -6.90 7.82
C SER A 637 -42.79 -6.19 8.94
N ALA A 638 -42.52 -4.90 9.13
CA ALA A 638 -43.22 -4.08 10.10
C ALA A 638 -44.71 -4.01 9.71
N GLY A 639 -45.53 -4.86 10.33
CA GLY A 639 -46.97 -4.69 10.48
C GLY A 639 -47.84 -5.28 9.36
N ALA A 640 -48.53 -6.37 9.71
CA ALA A 640 -49.98 -6.46 9.55
C ALA A 640 -50.59 -6.90 10.87
#